data_AF-A0A2S8FNA8-F1
#
_entry.id   AF-A0A2S8FNA8-F1
#
_cell.length_a   1.000
_cell.length_b   1.000
_cell.length_c   1.000
_cell.angle_alpha   90.00
_cell.angle_beta   90.00
_cell.angle_gamma   90.00
#
_symmetry.space_group_name_H-M   'P 1'
#
loop_
_entity.id
_entity.type
_entity.pdbx_description
1 polymer ?
#
loop_
_entity_poly.entity_id
_entity_poly.type
_entity_poly.pdbx_seq_one_letter_code
_entity_poly.pdbx_strand_id
1 'polypeptide(L)'
;METDISIAQSYLLPPARPFWRWADDGEVISLKSGATVAFREELAQILNRLSPNGLPPLSCVLLVLASLRDRCYVPVGDVLATIGWQRPTDKMNSLVESLFVDPNGLAKLRKLNPELKNNTAAKVNLCQIIFENVAPVVNAQQAKTIVLYLKGGIHEVLSNYRDNTSSNCRITLDDLKQLRSGLDAVDQDSLDLREQTSLDSLPQPAEVELPLGQRACTILDELQNDEELQGLARLARQLMAAVTLPRRLADPEEIPMGGVSDISNRGPLDRLLLTELVHDDLTLAVRVSSNEALYLRRESPPRDAWREFSLLLDSGIRMWGVPRVFATAVSLALMANADQHTHLTTFRARGQQLDTVDLLSREGLVRHLEALEPSVHPGEALAAFSQAIDAGENTSPILVTTQDVLEDESFQQALAKTSFPAMYLAVVQRDGEFRLIEKNERGRKAICSVQLDLDRVLARPRHKSPPLFDSELRKDLPAIFSVQPFPLLVSVNLPQNQLIDLEAQGVLGITKDGFLCHWHSEEFLGAQAWPVDAPAGKLVWYSYQPAEKVAYAVVHAHRSRERHLLKLHLDSRSCDTALLKAPDTQWMPLAIHGGVLLAYMNSGFVAFDLRTGEVRHQLAAPVSQPACHGRFCWVGKEYAWYAIAFNGSTICLERIQPAHVDIKQPFIHVFEYDGGDGPLAITPSGSIHCTMSGETWEFLPTETWKDKPPRVMSHANRVWFESTGVEAYIVDVRKRTYQTVRRFQHGPALHPSTASFVTPINTRHRFTHISVERIGSDFRIVLTGRKGTRHALEMRPTRVHKLRRMTLELAKPATDIEKQTTRTFKPVNAPHLGCHLSRAEWDDGSQAFLDSRGMLHLKPADKRVPEVSIVLKDGALAGWLSDGRLWGYDYFTGKTIDLAVEREAFDIAVLGFIKGIV
;
A
#
# COMPACT_ATOMS: atom_id res chain seq x y z
N MET A 1 21.69 33.36 -45.42
CA MET A 1 21.90 34.58 -44.60
C MET A 1 20.70 35.52 -44.65
N GLU A 2 20.37 36.21 -45.75
CA GLU A 2 19.17 37.09 -45.82
C GLU A 2 17.83 36.34 -45.56
N THR A 3 17.71 35.10 -46.03
CA THR A 3 16.55 34.24 -45.77
C THR A 3 16.48 33.73 -44.32
N ASP A 4 17.63 33.50 -43.67
CA ASP A 4 17.72 32.94 -42.31
C ASP A 4 17.39 34.00 -41.24
N ILE A 5 17.89 35.21 -41.43
CA ILE A 5 17.58 36.33 -40.54
C ILE A 5 16.12 36.76 -40.67
N SER A 6 15.53 36.69 -41.87
CA SER A 6 14.11 36.97 -42.08
C SER A 6 13.22 35.99 -41.30
N ILE A 7 13.59 34.72 -41.22
CA ILE A 7 12.87 33.70 -40.43
C ILE A 7 12.98 34.04 -38.94
N ALA A 8 14.18 34.36 -38.44
CA ALA A 8 14.37 34.78 -37.05
C ALA A 8 13.57 36.04 -36.69
N GLN A 9 13.59 37.05 -37.57
CA GLN A 9 12.80 38.28 -37.43
C GLN A 9 11.29 38.00 -37.42
N SER A 10 10.80 37.07 -38.24
CA SER A 10 9.37 36.76 -38.30
C SER A 10 8.82 36.16 -37.00
N TYR A 11 9.68 35.49 -36.21
CA TYR A 11 9.29 34.79 -34.98
C TYR A 11 9.64 35.56 -33.71
N LEU A 12 10.84 36.16 -33.63
CA LEU A 12 11.37 36.81 -32.43
C LEU A 12 10.97 38.28 -32.29
N LEU A 13 10.43 38.92 -33.33
CA LEU A 13 9.93 40.29 -33.25
C LEU A 13 8.47 40.34 -32.81
N PRO A 14 8.09 41.31 -31.97
CA PRO A 14 6.72 41.44 -31.50
C PRO A 14 5.75 41.87 -32.62
N PRO A 15 4.47 41.45 -32.57
CA PRO A 15 3.41 41.89 -33.49
C PRO A 15 3.06 43.39 -33.32
N ALA A 16 2.27 43.96 -34.25
CA ALA A 16 1.92 45.40 -34.28
C ALA A 16 1.22 45.96 -33.02
N ARG A 17 0.60 45.10 -32.19
CA ARG A 17 -0.04 45.47 -30.91
C ARG A 17 0.35 44.47 -29.81
N PRO A 18 1.64 44.34 -29.48
CA PRO A 18 2.10 43.24 -28.67
C PRO A 18 1.85 43.52 -27.19
N PHE A 19 1.57 42.49 -26.38
CA PHE A 19 1.54 42.63 -24.92
C PHE A 19 2.94 42.56 -24.28
N TRP A 20 3.95 42.19 -25.07
CA TRP A 20 5.35 42.02 -24.66
C TRP A 20 6.30 42.81 -25.56
N ARG A 21 7.52 43.07 -25.10
CA ARG A 21 8.59 43.73 -25.85
C ARG A 21 9.96 43.27 -25.40
N TRP A 22 10.96 43.39 -26.27
CA TRP A 22 12.36 43.29 -25.86
C TRP A 22 12.76 44.54 -25.07
N ALA A 23 13.53 44.34 -24.01
CA ALA A 23 14.14 45.33 -23.14
C ALA A 23 15.63 44.96 -22.92
N ASP A 24 16.39 45.87 -22.32
CA ASP A 24 17.82 45.69 -22.01
C ASP A 24 18.62 45.16 -23.21
N ASP A 25 18.45 45.84 -24.36
CA ASP A 25 19.14 45.51 -25.63
C ASP A 25 18.96 44.06 -26.12
N GLY A 26 17.81 43.45 -25.81
CA GLY A 26 17.50 42.08 -26.23
C GLY A 26 17.89 41.01 -25.22
N GLU A 27 18.32 41.39 -24.01
CA GLU A 27 18.59 40.44 -22.93
C GLU A 27 17.32 40.01 -22.17
N VAL A 28 16.28 40.85 -22.19
CA VAL A 28 15.08 40.66 -21.37
C VAL A 28 13.80 40.84 -22.18
N ILE A 29 12.81 39.97 -21.97
CA ILE A 29 11.43 40.19 -22.43
C ILE A 29 10.59 40.73 -21.28
N SER A 30 9.93 41.86 -21.51
CA SER A 30 9.08 42.55 -20.52
C SER A 30 7.67 42.81 -21.04
N LEU A 31 6.71 42.91 -20.13
CA LEU A 31 5.36 43.40 -20.42
C LEU A 31 5.36 44.92 -20.64
N LYS A 32 4.28 45.46 -21.20
CA LYS A 32 4.05 46.93 -21.28
C LYS A 32 4.15 47.63 -19.92
N SER A 33 3.79 46.93 -18.84
CA SER A 33 3.90 47.43 -17.46
C SER A 33 5.34 47.52 -16.93
N GLY A 34 6.32 47.01 -17.68
CA GLY A 34 7.73 46.93 -17.25
C GLY A 34 8.07 45.65 -16.47
N ALA A 35 7.11 44.77 -16.21
CA ALA A 35 7.36 43.50 -15.53
C ALA A 35 8.14 42.51 -16.41
N THR A 36 9.19 41.89 -15.87
CA THR A 36 10.03 40.92 -16.59
C THR A 36 9.36 39.55 -16.71
N VAL A 37 9.15 39.09 -17.95
CA VAL A 37 8.54 37.80 -18.29
C VAL A 37 9.57 36.67 -18.37
N ALA A 38 10.68 36.90 -19.09
CA ALA A 38 11.72 35.90 -19.27
C ALA A 38 13.05 36.56 -19.65
N PHE A 39 14.16 35.92 -19.27
CA PHE A 39 15.50 36.29 -19.76
C PHE A 39 15.79 35.58 -21.08
N ARG A 40 16.67 36.16 -21.91
CA ARG A 40 17.06 35.58 -23.22
C ARG A 40 17.58 34.15 -23.08
N GLU A 41 18.43 33.88 -22.09
CA GLU A 41 19.00 32.56 -21.85
C GLU A 41 17.94 31.52 -21.45
N GLU A 42 16.98 31.91 -20.60
CA GLU A 42 15.84 31.09 -20.19
C GLU A 42 14.98 30.73 -21.43
N LEU A 43 14.64 31.73 -22.25
CA LEU A 43 13.88 31.50 -23.47
C LEU A 43 14.64 30.61 -24.47
N ALA A 44 15.96 30.80 -24.59
CA ALA A 44 16.79 30.00 -25.49
C ALA A 44 16.81 28.52 -25.09
N GLN A 45 16.82 28.20 -23.79
CA GLN A 45 16.75 26.82 -23.32
C GLN A 45 15.40 26.17 -23.66
N ILE A 46 14.31 26.90 -23.44
CA ILE A 46 12.95 26.43 -23.74
C ILE A 46 12.76 26.18 -25.24
N LEU A 47 13.08 27.16 -26.09
CA LEU A 47 12.91 27.00 -27.54
C LEU A 47 13.86 25.94 -28.11
N ASN A 48 15.06 25.79 -27.56
CA ASN A 48 15.98 24.72 -27.96
C ASN A 48 15.41 23.33 -27.66
N ARG A 49 14.69 23.18 -26.53
CA ARG A 49 14.02 21.91 -26.18
C ARG A 49 12.83 21.61 -27.10
N LEU A 50 12.06 22.62 -27.47
CA LEU A 50 10.89 22.47 -28.36
C LEU A 50 11.28 22.28 -29.83
N SER A 51 12.47 22.73 -30.24
CA SER A 51 12.92 22.74 -31.64
C SER A 51 12.72 21.46 -32.46
N PRO A 52 12.84 20.21 -31.92
CA PRO A 52 12.66 19.00 -32.72
C PRO A 52 11.25 18.85 -33.32
N ASN A 53 10.22 19.35 -32.63
CA ASN A 53 8.82 19.27 -33.08
C ASN A 53 8.35 20.54 -33.81
N GLY A 54 9.25 21.52 -33.96
CA GLY A 54 8.89 22.87 -34.39
C GLY A 54 8.52 23.78 -33.22
N LEU A 55 8.38 25.09 -33.48
CA LEU A 55 8.10 26.07 -32.43
C LEU A 55 6.63 26.50 -32.43
N PRO A 56 5.96 26.52 -31.27
CA PRO A 56 4.63 27.11 -31.10
C PRO A 56 4.69 28.65 -31.23
N PRO A 57 3.57 29.37 -31.30
CA PRO A 57 3.60 30.83 -31.32
C PRO A 57 4.34 31.39 -30.08
N LEU A 58 5.35 32.25 -30.29
CA LEU A 58 6.16 32.82 -29.20
C LEU A 58 5.29 33.51 -28.13
N SER A 59 4.22 34.18 -28.56
CA SER A 59 3.27 34.83 -27.65
C SER A 59 2.57 33.85 -26.70
N CYS A 60 2.28 32.61 -27.11
CA CYS A 60 1.72 31.58 -26.22
C CYS A 60 2.74 31.13 -25.18
N VAL A 61 4.01 30.93 -25.60
CA VAL A 61 5.11 30.57 -24.68
C VAL A 61 5.29 31.66 -23.63
N LEU A 62 5.26 32.94 -24.04
CA LEU A 62 5.39 34.06 -23.13
C LEU A 62 4.18 34.22 -22.19
N LEU A 63 2.96 33.84 -22.62
CA LEU A 63 1.79 33.80 -21.74
C LEU A 63 1.94 32.77 -20.62
N VAL A 64 2.46 31.58 -20.95
CA VAL A 64 2.77 30.53 -19.95
C VAL A 64 3.82 31.03 -18.97
N LEU A 65 4.93 31.57 -19.47
CA LEU A 65 6.03 32.08 -18.62
C LEU A 65 5.60 33.26 -17.74
N ALA A 66 4.79 34.17 -18.26
CA ALA A 66 4.21 35.25 -17.47
C ALA A 66 3.29 34.70 -16.37
N SER A 67 2.56 33.61 -16.64
CA SER A 67 1.65 32.99 -15.69
C SER A 67 2.36 32.21 -14.57
N LEU A 68 3.64 31.89 -14.73
CA LEU A 68 4.46 31.29 -13.66
C LEU A 68 5.04 32.32 -12.68
N ARG A 69 4.89 33.62 -12.95
CA ARG A 69 5.46 34.71 -12.14
C ARG A 69 4.38 35.50 -11.40
N ASP A 70 4.48 35.60 -10.08
CA ASP A 70 3.45 36.22 -9.22
C ASP A 70 3.20 37.71 -9.50
N ARG A 71 4.18 38.42 -10.07
CA ARG A 71 4.09 39.86 -10.39
C ARG A 71 3.86 40.15 -11.88
N CYS A 72 3.63 39.12 -12.70
CA CYS A 72 3.32 39.28 -14.13
C CYS A 72 1.83 39.06 -14.37
N TYR A 73 1.10 40.16 -14.56
CA TYR A 73 -0.28 40.13 -15.00
C TYR A 73 -0.37 40.62 -16.44
N VAL A 74 -0.84 39.75 -17.34
CA VAL A 74 -1.11 40.10 -18.73
C VAL A 74 -2.61 40.40 -18.84
N PRO A 75 -3.00 41.66 -19.10
CA PRO A 75 -4.42 41.99 -19.30
C PRO A 75 -4.98 41.24 -20.51
N VAL A 76 -6.14 40.62 -20.35
CA VAL A 76 -6.84 39.92 -21.44
C VAL A 76 -7.02 40.84 -22.66
N GLY A 77 -7.33 42.11 -22.42
CA GLY A 77 -7.47 43.12 -23.48
C GLY A 77 -6.20 43.33 -24.32
N ASP A 78 -5.01 43.20 -23.73
CA ASP A 78 -3.75 43.31 -24.47
C ASP A 78 -3.50 42.08 -25.36
N VAL A 79 -3.86 40.89 -24.89
CA VAL A 79 -3.79 39.66 -25.69
C VAL A 79 -4.79 39.73 -26.85
N LEU A 80 -6.03 40.14 -26.58
CA LEU A 80 -7.07 40.32 -27.61
C LEU A 80 -6.71 41.41 -28.63
N ALA A 81 -6.07 42.50 -28.19
CA ALA A 81 -5.55 43.53 -29.08
C ALA A 81 -4.44 43.00 -30.00
N THR A 82 -3.63 42.04 -29.51
CA THR A 82 -2.58 41.36 -30.28
C THR A 82 -3.17 40.50 -31.41
N ILE A 83 -4.34 39.89 -31.17
CA ILE A 83 -5.08 39.08 -32.16
C ILE A 83 -5.74 39.95 -33.25
N GLY A 84 -5.89 41.27 -33.03
CA GLY A 84 -6.52 42.18 -33.98
C GLY A 84 -8.06 42.21 -33.90
N TRP A 85 -8.60 42.04 -32.69
CA TRP A 85 -10.02 41.82 -32.44
C TRP A 85 -10.90 43.08 -32.55
N GLN A 86 -12.10 42.96 -33.14
CA GLN A 86 -13.09 44.05 -33.24
C GLN A 86 -14.53 43.71 -32.82
N ARG A 87 -14.95 42.43 -32.69
CA ARG A 87 -16.30 42.05 -32.17
C ARG A 87 -16.33 40.67 -31.45
N PRO A 88 -16.92 40.55 -30.24
CA PRO A 88 -17.08 39.28 -29.52
C PRO A 88 -18.11 38.32 -30.14
N THR A 89 -17.84 37.02 -30.08
CA THR A 89 -18.81 35.94 -30.30
C THR A 89 -18.90 35.05 -29.06
N ASP A 90 -20.01 34.34 -28.87
CA ASP A 90 -20.23 33.54 -27.64
C ASP A 90 -19.17 32.45 -27.44
N LYS A 91 -18.78 31.74 -28.52
CA LYS A 91 -17.69 30.73 -28.50
C LYS A 91 -16.32 31.31 -28.11
N MET A 92 -16.13 32.61 -28.32
CA MET A 92 -14.88 33.29 -28.01
C MET A 92 -14.88 33.81 -26.57
N ASN A 93 -16.03 34.29 -26.08
CA ASN A 93 -16.21 34.61 -24.67
C ASN A 93 -15.99 33.37 -23.81
N SER A 94 -16.52 32.20 -24.21
CA SER A 94 -16.30 30.95 -23.48
C SER A 94 -14.83 30.52 -23.46
N LEU A 95 -14.10 30.73 -24.56
CA LEU A 95 -12.66 30.43 -24.61
C LEU A 95 -11.87 31.34 -23.68
N VAL A 96 -12.15 32.65 -23.73
CA VAL A 96 -11.50 33.65 -22.87
C VAL A 96 -11.78 33.35 -21.40
N GLU A 97 -13.02 33.01 -21.06
CA GLU A 97 -13.42 32.59 -19.71
C GLU A 97 -12.66 31.32 -19.29
N SER A 98 -12.62 30.29 -20.14
CA SER A 98 -11.93 29.03 -19.85
C SER A 98 -10.41 29.14 -19.70
N LEU A 99 -9.78 30.13 -20.33
CA LEU A 99 -8.32 30.26 -20.34
C LEU A 99 -7.81 31.26 -19.29
N PHE A 100 -8.51 32.38 -19.11
CA PHE A 100 -8.05 33.48 -18.25
C PHE A 100 -8.79 33.59 -16.91
N VAL A 101 -10.02 33.06 -16.81
CA VAL A 101 -10.87 33.18 -15.60
C VAL A 101 -10.96 31.86 -14.84
N ASP A 102 -11.12 30.75 -15.56
CA ASP A 102 -11.19 29.40 -14.99
C ASP A 102 -9.94 29.08 -14.14
N PRO A 103 -10.11 28.60 -12.89
CA PRO A 103 -9.01 28.11 -12.05
C PRO A 103 -8.12 27.06 -12.72
N ASN A 104 -8.66 26.29 -13.66
CA ASN A 104 -7.96 25.26 -14.42
C ASN A 104 -7.31 25.77 -15.72
N GLY A 105 -7.48 27.06 -16.05
CA GLY A 105 -6.78 27.74 -17.15
C GLY A 105 -5.38 28.21 -16.73
N LEU A 106 -4.97 29.42 -17.14
CA LEU A 106 -3.65 29.97 -16.79
C LEU A 106 -3.44 30.15 -15.27
N ALA A 107 -4.51 30.30 -14.50
CA ALA A 107 -4.46 30.38 -13.04
C ALA A 107 -3.93 29.08 -12.39
N LYS A 108 -4.04 27.94 -13.07
CA LYS A 108 -3.50 26.64 -12.64
C LYS A 108 -1.98 26.71 -12.46
N LEU A 109 -1.29 27.36 -13.39
CA LEU A 109 0.17 27.54 -13.36
C LEU A 109 0.65 28.38 -12.17
N ARG A 110 -0.18 29.34 -11.73
CA ARG A 110 0.10 30.15 -10.53
C ARG A 110 -0.04 29.38 -9.23
N LYS A 111 -0.69 28.21 -9.22
CA LYS A 111 -0.84 27.38 -8.02
C LYS A 111 0.21 26.29 -7.89
N LEU A 112 1.05 26.07 -8.90
CA LEU A 112 2.14 25.10 -8.87
C LEU A 112 3.17 25.43 -7.77
N ASN A 113 3.87 24.41 -7.29
CA ASN A 113 4.93 24.54 -6.28
C ASN A 113 5.99 25.58 -6.74
N PRO A 114 6.47 26.50 -5.86
CA PRO A 114 7.55 27.43 -6.16
C PRO A 114 8.82 26.78 -6.75
N GLU A 115 9.14 25.52 -6.43
CA GLU A 115 10.29 24.82 -7.02
C GLU A 115 10.16 24.67 -8.55
N LEU A 116 8.96 24.32 -9.03
CA LEU A 116 8.64 24.17 -10.46
C LEU A 116 8.61 25.52 -11.19
N LYS A 117 8.28 26.61 -10.48
CA LYS A 117 8.21 27.98 -11.02
C LYS A 117 9.55 28.70 -11.06
N ASN A 118 10.52 28.29 -10.23
CA ASN A 118 11.81 28.96 -10.12
C ASN A 118 12.94 28.19 -10.82
N ASN A 119 12.80 26.88 -11.00
CA ASN A 119 13.77 26.05 -11.70
C ASN A 119 13.59 26.17 -13.24
N THR A 120 14.67 26.50 -13.95
CA THR A 120 14.66 26.61 -15.42
C THR A 120 14.41 25.25 -16.09
N ALA A 121 14.93 24.16 -15.54
CA ALA A 121 14.70 22.81 -16.08
C ALA A 121 13.23 22.40 -15.95
N ALA A 122 12.59 22.72 -14.82
CA ALA A 122 11.16 22.47 -14.61
C ALA A 122 10.28 23.26 -15.59
N LYS A 123 10.61 24.54 -15.85
CA LYS A 123 9.92 25.35 -16.87
C LYS A 123 10.06 24.78 -18.28
N VAL A 124 11.25 24.26 -18.61
CA VAL A 124 11.51 23.62 -19.90
C VAL A 124 10.62 22.38 -20.06
N ASN A 125 10.52 21.52 -19.04
CA ASN A 125 9.65 20.34 -19.06
C ASN A 125 8.16 20.72 -19.11
N LEU A 126 7.76 21.75 -18.36
CA LEU A 126 6.39 22.25 -18.34
C LEU A 126 5.98 22.83 -19.71
N CYS A 127 6.84 23.62 -20.35
CA CYS A 127 6.60 24.08 -21.71
C CYS A 127 6.57 22.92 -22.71
N GLN A 128 7.38 21.88 -22.50
CA GLN A 128 7.33 20.67 -23.33
C GLN A 128 5.96 19.98 -23.24
N ILE A 129 5.42 19.78 -22.04
CA ILE A 129 4.06 19.19 -21.83
C ILE A 129 2.99 20.04 -22.53
N ILE A 130 2.98 21.34 -22.25
CA ILE A 130 1.91 22.23 -22.73
C ILE A 130 1.90 22.32 -24.27
N PHE A 131 3.08 22.30 -24.90
CA PHE A 131 3.21 22.52 -26.35
C PHE A 131 3.44 21.24 -27.16
N GLU A 132 3.35 20.06 -26.54
CA GLU A 132 3.64 18.78 -27.20
C GLU A 132 2.75 18.48 -28.41
N ASN A 133 1.45 18.76 -28.27
CA ASN A 133 0.43 18.54 -29.30
C ASN A 133 -0.07 19.85 -29.93
N VAL A 134 0.68 20.94 -29.77
CA VAL A 134 0.34 22.24 -30.36
C VAL A 134 0.93 22.31 -31.76
N ALA A 135 0.13 22.76 -32.73
CA ALA A 135 0.57 22.90 -34.11
C ALA A 135 1.73 23.90 -34.20
N PRO A 136 2.89 23.51 -34.75
CA PRO A 136 4.03 24.41 -34.84
C PRO A 136 3.79 25.49 -35.89
N VAL A 137 4.06 26.74 -35.55
CA VAL A 137 4.08 27.87 -36.50
C VAL A 137 5.36 27.84 -37.35
N VAL A 138 6.41 27.24 -36.80
CA VAL A 138 7.72 27.14 -37.42
C VAL A 138 8.19 25.69 -37.40
N ASN A 139 8.67 25.17 -38.54
CA ASN A 139 9.14 23.79 -38.62
C ASN A 139 10.49 23.58 -37.90
N ALA A 140 10.88 22.33 -37.69
CA ALA A 140 12.08 21.96 -36.93
C ALA A 140 13.40 22.54 -37.50
N GLN A 141 13.51 22.69 -38.82
CA GLN A 141 14.71 23.24 -39.45
C GLN A 141 14.82 24.76 -39.21
N GLN A 142 13.72 25.47 -39.39
CA GLN A 142 13.62 26.90 -39.12
C GLN A 142 13.77 27.20 -37.61
N ALA A 143 13.28 26.31 -36.74
CA ALA A 143 13.42 26.40 -35.28
C ALA A 143 14.89 26.42 -34.85
N LYS A 144 15.75 25.57 -35.45
CA LYS A 144 17.19 25.56 -35.18
C LYS A 144 17.84 26.90 -35.54
N THR A 145 17.46 27.48 -36.69
CA THR A 145 17.92 28.81 -37.12
C THR A 145 17.50 29.88 -36.11
N ILE A 146 16.25 29.89 -35.66
CA ILE A 146 15.74 30.83 -34.65
C ILE A 146 16.52 30.74 -33.34
N VAL A 147 16.77 29.52 -32.84
CA VAL A 147 17.52 29.30 -31.59
C VAL A 147 18.97 29.76 -31.73
N LEU A 148 19.59 29.58 -32.90
CA LEU A 148 20.94 30.08 -33.18
C LEU A 148 21.01 31.61 -33.09
N TYR A 149 20.08 32.31 -33.74
CA TYR A 149 19.98 33.78 -33.66
C TYR A 149 19.63 34.25 -32.25
N LEU A 150 18.79 33.52 -31.51
CA LEU A 150 18.46 33.88 -30.13
C LEU A 150 19.67 33.76 -29.19
N LYS A 151 20.56 32.78 -29.39
CA LYS A 151 21.75 32.57 -28.55
C LYS A 151 22.90 33.53 -28.85
N GLY A 152 23.09 33.94 -30.12
CA GLY A 152 24.28 34.71 -30.52
C GLY A 152 24.07 35.84 -31.51
N GLY A 153 22.89 35.95 -32.14
CA GLY A 153 22.61 36.90 -33.24
C GLY A 153 21.44 37.85 -32.98
N ILE A 154 21.01 38.03 -31.72
CA ILE A 154 19.78 38.78 -31.42
C ILE A 154 19.87 40.26 -31.81
N HIS A 155 21.06 40.87 -31.72
CA HIS A 155 21.30 42.26 -32.10
C HIS A 155 21.02 42.50 -33.60
N GLU A 156 21.35 41.53 -34.46
CA GLU A 156 21.05 41.61 -35.89
C GLU A 156 19.53 41.52 -36.15
N VAL A 157 18.83 40.67 -35.39
CA VAL A 157 17.36 40.55 -35.45
C VAL A 157 16.68 41.84 -34.99
N LEU A 158 17.19 42.47 -33.93
CA LEU A 158 16.64 43.70 -33.33
C LEU A 158 17.02 44.98 -34.06
N SER A 159 17.98 44.95 -34.98
CA SER A 159 18.36 46.13 -35.79
C SER A 159 17.17 46.72 -36.56
N ASN A 160 16.21 45.88 -36.98
CA ASN A 160 14.97 46.27 -37.66
C ASN A 160 13.76 46.43 -36.72
N TYR A 161 13.96 46.42 -35.39
CA TYR A 161 12.89 46.40 -34.39
C TYR A 161 11.97 47.64 -34.45
N ARG A 162 12.49 48.79 -34.87
CA ARG A 162 11.74 50.06 -34.95
C ARG A 162 10.92 50.24 -36.22
N ASP A 163 11.28 49.56 -37.31
CA ASP A 163 10.69 49.75 -38.64
C ASP A 163 9.71 48.62 -39.05
N ASN A 164 9.63 47.56 -38.25
CA ASN A 164 8.88 46.37 -38.63
C ASN A 164 7.38 46.48 -38.29
N THR A 165 6.59 46.87 -39.30
CA THR A 165 5.11 46.85 -39.26
C THR A 165 4.52 45.51 -39.72
N SER A 166 5.35 44.54 -40.10
CA SER A 166 4.97 43.33 -40.84
C SER A 166 5.47 42.03 -40.15
N SER A 167 5.34 41.92 -38.83
CA SER A 167 5.64 40.68 -38.11
C SER A 167 4.49 39.67 -38.23
N ASN A 168 4.78 38.50 -38.79
CA ASN A 168 3.87 37.35 -38.95
C ASN A 168 3.60 36.58 -37.64
N CYS A 169 4.15 37.02 -36.50
CA CYS A 169 3.93 36.40 -35.19
C CYS A 169 2.56 36.78 -34.60
N ARG A 170 1.49 36.57 -35.38
CA ARG A 170 0.10 36.74 -34.92
C ARG A 170 -0.32 35.51 -34.16
N ILE A 171 -0.57 35.70 -32.86
CA ILE A 171 -1.36 34.74 -32.09
C ILE A 171 -2.80 34.76 -32.64
N THR A 172 -3.34 33.60 -32.91
CA THR A 172 -4.70 33.39 -33.41
C THR A 172 -5.61 32.87 -32.30
N LEU A 173 -6.93 32.83 -32.55
CA LEU A 173 -7.86 32.20 -31.62
C LEU A 173 -7.66 30.68 -31.54
N ASP A 174 -7.17 30.05 -32.61
CA ASP A 174 -6.92 28.62 -32.61
C ASP A 174 -5.71 28.28 -31.74
N ASP A 175 -4.67 29.11 -31.78
CA ASP A 175 -3.51 28.99 -30.89
C ASP A 175 -3.89 29.03 -29.40
N LEU A 176 -4.84 29.89 -29.03
CA LEU A 176 -5.35 29.96 -27.65
C LEU A 176 -6.19 28.73 -27.27
N LYS A 177 -6.91 28.12 -28.21
CA LYS A 177 -7.62 26.85 -27.97
C LYS A 177 -6.65 25.70 -27.76
N GLN A 178 -5.64 25.62 -28.60
CA GLN A 178 -4.59 24.60 -28.49
C GLN A 178 -3.82 24.76 -27.18
N LEU A 179 -3.51 26.01 -26.79
CA LEU A 179 -2.93 26.31 -25.47
C LEU A 179 -3.83 25.86 -24.32
N ARG A 180 -5.15 26.11 -24.39
CA ARG A 180 -6.10 25.65 -23.36
C ARG A 180 -6.07 24.13 -23.23
N SER A 181 -6.10 23.42 -24.35
CA SER A 181 -6.01 21.95 -24.37
C SER A 181 -4.69 21.44 -23.78
N GLY A 182 -3.58 22.13 -24.03
CA GLY A 182 -2.26 21.78 -23.46
C GLY A 182 -2.19 21.96 -21.94
N LEU A 183 -2.94 22.91 -21.37
CA LEU A 183 -3.00 23.13 -19.92
C LEU A 183 -3.77 22.02 -19.17
N ASP A 184 -4.65 21.30 -19.85
CA ASP A 184 -5.38 20.17 -19.27
C ASP A 184 -4.44 19.00 -18.96
N ALA A 185 -3.40 18.80 -19.77
CA ALA A 185 -2.37 17.77 -19.58
C ALA A 185 -1.36 18.07 -18.46
N VAL A 186 -1.40 19.26 -17.86
CA VAL A 186 -0.49 19.64 -16.77
C VAL A 186 -1.00 19.05 -15.45
N ASP A 187 -0.40 17.97 -14.98
CA ASP A 187 -0.64 17.42 -13.64
C ASP A 187 0.67 17.36 -12.83
N GLN A 188 0.56 17.50 -11.52
CA GLN A 188 1.75 17.55 -10.65
C GLN A 188 2.46 16.19 -10.62
N ASP A 189 1.70 15.09 -10.58
CA ASP A 189 2.25 13.74 -10.60
C ASP A 189 2.93 13.41 -11.95
N SER A 190 2.38 13.93 -13.06
CA SER A 190 2.99 13.77 -14.40
C SER A 190 4.28 14.58 -14.57
N LEU A 191 4.37 15.76 -13.95
CA LEU A 191 5.59 16.58 -13.94
C LEU A 191 6.71 15.88 -13.16
N ASP A 192 6.39 15.35 -11.97
CA ASP A 192 7.34 14.62 -11.12
C ASP A 192 7.80 13.32 -11.82
N LEU A 193 6.88 12.61 -12.48
CA LEU A 193 7.19 11.41 -13.26
C LEU A 193 8.06 11.71 -14.48
N ARG A 194 7.80 12.81 -15.20
CA ARG A 194 8.66 13.26 -16.32
C ARG A 194 10.04 13.70 -15.84
N GLU A 195 10.15 14.35 -14.69
CA GLU A 195 11.44 14.72 -14.11
C GLU A 195 12.28 13.49 -13.77
N GLN A 196 11.65 12.42 -13.30
CA GLN A 196 12.33 11.18 -12.91
C GLN A 196 12.58 10.21 -14.09
N THR A 197 11.66 10.13 -15.05
CA THR A 197 11.63 9.05 -16.07
C THR A 197 11.56 9.54 -17.51
N SER A 198 11.39 10.85 -17.73
CA SER A 198 11.10 11.46 -19.04
C SER A 198 9.82 10.96 -19.73
N LEU A 199 8.91 10.34 -18.98
CA LEU A 199 7.62 9.84 -19.46
C LEU A 199 6.46 10.54 -18.72
N ASP A 200 5.38 10.89 -19.42
CA ASP A 200 4.15 11.44 -18.80
C ASP A 200 3.33 10.40 -18.05
N SER A 201 3.51 9.15 -18.44
CA SER A 201 2.88 7.98 -17.85
C SER A 201 3.77 6.77 -18.11
N LEU A 202 3.80 5.84 -17.16
CA LEU A 202 4.51 4.58 -17.37
C LEU A 202 3.79 3.80 -18.49
N PRO A 203 4.52 3.15 -19.42
CA PRO A 203 3.92 2.38 -20.48
C PRO A 203 3.06 1.27 -19.88
N GLN A 204 1.75 1.31 -20.17
CA GLN A 204 0.87 0.20 -19.85
C GLN A 204 1.13 -0.93 -20.85
N PRO A 205 1.19 -2.20 -20.38
CA PRO A 205 1.34 -3.34 -21.28
C PRO A 205 0.21 -3.32 -22.32
N ALA A 206 0.55 -3.62 -23.59
CA ALA A 206 -0.44 -3.70 -24.66
C ALA A 206 -1.54 -4.70 -24.29
N GLU A 207 -2.81 -4.30 -24.40
CA GLU A 207 -3.95 -5.20 -24.22
C GLU A 207 -3.92 -6.26 -25.32
N VAL A 208 -3.45 -7.45 -24.96
CA VAL A 208 -3.59 -8.65 -25.78
C VAL A 208 -5.03 -9.12 -25.61
N GLU A 209 -5.82 -9.16 -26.69
CA GLU A 209 -7.14 -9.80 -26.66
C GLU A 209 -6.96 -11.30 -26.38
N LEU A 210 -7.10 -11.67 -25.11
CA LEU A 210 -7.01 -13.05 -24.67
C LEU A 210 -8.22 -13.84 -25.22
N PRO A 211 -8.02 -15.09 -25.69
CA PRO A 211 -9.13 -16.00 -26.02
C PRO A 211 -10.11 -16.16 -24.85
N LEU A 212 -11.38 -16.46 -25.16
CA LEU A 212 -12.48 -16.55 -24.19
C LEU A 212 -12.13 -17.41 -22.95
N GLY A 213 -11.55 -18.59 -23.16
CA GLY A 213 -11.14 -19.47 -22.06
C GLY A 213 -10.06 -18.85 -21.15
N GLN A 214 -9.12 -18.10 -21.72
CA GLN A 214 -8.10 -17.38 -20.95
C GLN A 214 -8.73 -16.23 -20.16
N ARG A 215 -9.63 -15.45 -20.77
CA ARG A 215 -10.36 -14.37 -20.08
C ARG A 215 -11.18 -14.89 -18.90
N ALA A 216 -11.88 -16.00 -19.09
CA ALA A 216 -12.64 -16.65 -18.02
C ALA A 216 -11.72 -17.16 -16.91
N CYS A 217 -10.58 -17.77 -17.22
CA CYS A 217 -9.57 -18.16 -16.23
C CYS A 217 -9.01 -16.95 -15.46
N THR A 218 -8.72 -15.83 -16.14
CA THR A 218 -8.26 -14.59 -15.50
C THR A 218 -9.28 -14.07 -14.50
N ILE A 219 -10.56 -14.01 -14.87
CA ILE A 219 -11.64 -13.64 -13.94
C ILE A 219 -11.74 -14.63 -12.79
N LEU A 220 -11.61 -15.94 -13.03
CA LEU A 220 -11.58 -16.93 -11.95
C LEU A 220 -10.38 -16.78 -11.02
N ASP A 221 -9.23 -16.27 -11.49
CA ASP A 221 -8.05 -15.93 -10.67
C ASP A 221 -8.28 -14.65 -9.85
N GLU A 222 -8.88 -13.62 -10.44
CA GLU A 222 -9.24 -12.39 -9.73
C GLU A 222 -10.25 -12.67 -8.61
N LEU A 223 -11.31 -13.41 -8.92
CA LEU A 223 -12.39 -13.74 -7.97
C LEU A 223 -11.91 -14.64 -6.82
N GLN A 224 -10.80 -15.38 -6.98
CA GLN A 224 -10.24 -16.15 -5.86
C GLN A 224 -9.76 -15.27 -4.70
N ASN A 225 -9.34 -14.04 -4.99
CA ASN A 225 -8.88 -13.08 -4.00
C ASN A 225 -10.01 -12.14 -3.54
N ASP A 226 -11.22 -12.28 -4.08
CA ASP A 226 -12.39 -11.48 -3.71
C ASP A 226 -13.10 -12.07 -2.48
N GLU A 227 -13.27 -11.29 -1.41
CA GLU A 227 -13.86 -11.76 -0.16
C GLU A 227 -15.31 -12.28 -0.31
N GLU A 228 -16.07 -11.70 -1.25
CA GLU A 228 -17.50 -12.00 -1.48
C GLU A 228 -17.69 -13.14 -2.48
N LEU A 229 -16.91 -13.15 -3.58
CA LEU A 229 -17.11 -14.05 -4.72
C LEU A 229 -16.14 -15.24 -4.79
N GLN A 230 -15.17 -15.36 -3.85
CA GLN A 230 -14.23 -16.50 -3.78
C GLN A 230 -14.89 -17.89 -3.82
N GLY A 231 -16.09 -18.04 -3.22
CA GLY A 231 -16.83 -19.30 -3.22
C GLY A 231 -17.27 -19.71 -4.63
N LEU A 232 -17.69 -18.74 -5.44
CA LEU A 232 -18.10 -18.93 -6.83
C LEU A 232 -16.91 -19.39 -7.69
N ALA A 233 -15.75 -18.75 -7.52
CA ALA A 233 -14.53 -19.09 -8.26
C ALA A 233 -14.07 -20.52 -7.97
N ARG A 234 -14.09 -20.92 -6.69
CA ARG A 234 -13.73 -22.30 -6.27
C ARG A 234 -14.68 -23.34 -6.86
N LEU A 235 -15.98 -23.04 -6.85
CA LEU A 235 -17.00 -23.92 -7.41
C LEU A 235 -16.81 -24.12 -8.92
N ALA A 236 -16.59 -23.02 -9.66
CA ALA A 236 -16.35 -23.07 -11.10
C ALA A 236 -15.10 -23.90 -11.45
N ARG A 237 -13.98 -23.72 -10.74
CA ARG A 237 -12.76 -24.51 -10.99
C ARG A 237 -12.92 -26.01 -10.77
N GLN A 238 -13.67 -26.42 -9.74
CA GLN A 238 -13.94 -27.84 -9.52
C GLN A 238 -14.80 -28.43 -10.64
N LEU A 239 -15.67 -27.62 -11.24
CA LEU A 239 -16.53 -28.03 -12.35
C LEU A 239 -15.81 -28.11 -13.69
N MET A 240 -14.70 -27.38 -13.89
CA MET A 240 -13.97 -27.37 -15.17
C MET A 240 -13.59 -28.80 -15.63
N ALA A 241 -13.17 -29.69 -14.72
CA ALA A 241 -12.83 -31.06 -15.10
C ALA A 241 -14.04 -31.91 -15.55
N ALA A 242 -15.25 -31.53 -15.16
CA ALA A 242 -16.47 -32.28 -15.40
C ALA A 242 -17.34 -31.72 -16.52
N VAL A 243 -17.32 -30.40 -16.68
CA VAL A 243 -18.17 -29.66 -17.61
C VAL A 243 -17.46 -29.55 -18.96
N THR A 244 -17.36 -30.68 -19.66
CA THR A 244 -16.80 -30.75 -21.02
C THR A 244 -17.91 -31.08 -22.01
N LEU A 245 -18.10 -30.26 -23.04
CA LEU A 245 -19.06 -30.52 -24.11
C LEU A 245 -18.48 -31.55 -25.11
N PRO A 246 -19.24 -32.60 -25.50
CA PRO A 246 -18.80 -33.54 -26.51
C PRO A 246 -18.55 -32.85 -27.86
N ARG A 247 -17.50 -33.26 -28.58
CA ARG A 247 -17.28 -32.84 -29.97
C ARG A 247 -18.28 -33.53 -30.90
N ARG A 248 -18.87 -32.80 -31.85
CA ARG A 248 -19.74 -33.39 -32.88
C ARG A 248 -18.88 -34.21 -33.85
N LEU A 249 -19.37 -35.39 -34.25
CA LEU A 249 -18.76 -36.27 -35.27
C LEU A 249 -18.71 -35.67 -36.68
N ALA A 250 -19.23 -34.45 -36.88
CA ALA A 250 -19.11 -33.69 -38.13
C ALA A 250 -17.80 -32.89 -38.24
N ASP A 251 -16.96 -32.88 -37.19
CA ASP A 251 -15.56 -32.52 -37.34
C ASP A 251 -14.95 -33.50 -38.36
N PRO A 252 -14.41 -33.05 -39.51
CA PRO A 252 -13.79 -33.97 -40.44
C PRO A 252 -12.75 -34.77 -39.67
N GLU A 253 -12.93 -36.09 -39.62
CA GLU A 253 -11.89 -37.00 -39.18
C GLU A 253 -10.60 -36.63 -39.91
N GLU A 254 -9.46 -36.88 -39.28
CA GLU A 254 -8.13 -36.84 -39.88
C GLU A 254 -8.09 -37.75 -41.12
N ILE A 255 -8.70 -37.34 -42.23
CA ILE A 255 -8.44 -37.87 -43.55
C ILE A 255 -7.27 -37.02 -44.02
N PRO A 256 -6.02 -37.49 -43.90
CA PRO A 256 -4.89 -36.77 -44.45
C PRO A 256 -5.08 -36.66 -45.97
N MET A 257 -5.62 -35.54 -46.41
CA MET A 257 -5.64 -35.13 -47.81
C MET A 257 -4.20 -34.82 -48.21
N GLY A 258 -3.52 -35.87 -48.71
CA GLY A 258 -2.30 -35.86 -49.53
C GLY A 258 -1.23 -34.80 -49.26
N GLY A 259 -0.11 -35.22 -48.67
CA GLY A 259 1.13 -34.45 -48.58
C GLY A 259 1.99 -34.88 -47.39
N VAL A 260 3.32 -34.81 -47.52
CA VAL A 260 4.26 -34.93 -46.39
C VAL A 260 4.72 -33.51 -46.05
N SER A 261 4.41 -33.04 -44.84
CA SER A 261 4.78 -31.71 -44.37
C SER A 261 6.16 -31.69 -43.71
N ASP A 262 6.56 -32.76 -43.03
CA ASP A 262 7.79 -32.81 -42.23
C ASP A 262 8.24 -34.25 -41.90
N ILE A 263 9.41 -34.41 -41.28
CA ILE A 263 9.90 -35.66 -40.70
C ILE A 263 10.02 -35.49 -39.17
N SER A 264 9.55 -36.48 -38.41
CA SER A 264 9.48 -36.51 -36.95
C SER A 264 10.24 -37.72 -36.40
N ASN A 265 10.75 -37.66 -35.17
CA ASN A 265 11.33 -38.82 -34.47
C ASN A 265 10.30 -39.64 -33.66
N ARG A 266 9.01 -39.29 -33.78
CA ARG A 266 7.88 -39.99 -33.17
C ARG A 266 6.71 -40.09 -34.14
N GLY A 267 6.09 -41.26 -34.19
CA GLY A 267 4.91 -41.48 -35.00
C GLY A 267 4.42 -42.92 -34.91
N PRO A 268 3.22 -43.19 -35.44
CA PRO A 268 2.74 -44.54 -35.61
C PRO A 268 3.57 -45.26 -36.69
N LEU A 269 3.72 -46.59 -36.59
CA LEU A 269 4.61 -47.39 -37.44
C LEU A 269 4.26 -47.35 -38.94
N ASP A 270 2.99 -47.09 -39.28
CA ASP A 270 2.53 -46.89 -40.66
C ASP A 270 3.11 -45.62 -41.32
N ARG A 271 3.73 -44.74 -40.52
CA ARG A 271 4.40 -43.53 -40.96
C ARG A 271 5.92 -43.61 -40.85
N LEU A 272 6.50 -44.76 -40.52
CA LEU A 272 7.95 -44.94 -40.48
C LEU A 272 8.56 -44.60 -41.85
N LEU A 273 9.67 -43.87 -41.87
CA LEU A 273 10.33 -43.50 -43.11
C LEU A 273 10.86 -44.76 -43.81
N LEU A 274 10.69 -44.86 -45.12
CA LEU A 274 11.07 -46.06 -45.89
C LEU A 274 12.54 -46.45 -45.69
N THR A 275 13.43 -45.50 -45.41
CA THR A 275 14.85 -45.76 -45.13
C THR A 275 15.07 -46.46 -43.79
N GLU A 276 14.17 -46.30 -42.81
CA GLU A 276 14.27 -47.00 -41.53
C GLU A 276 13.98 -48.51 -41.68
N LEU A 277 13.15 -48.89 -42.66
CA LEU A 277 12.84 -50.30 -42.97
C LEU A 277 14.00 -51.06 -43.64
N VAL A 278 15.10 -50.38 -43.96
CA VAL A 278 16.30 -51.00 -44.53
C VAL A 278 17.20 -51.57 -43.43
N HIS A 279 17.04 -51.13 -42.18
CA HIS A 279 17.79 -51.65 -41.04
C HIS A 279 17.35 -53.07 -40.68
N ASP A 280 18.28 -53.85 -40.11
CA ASP A 280 17.96 -55.16 -39.54
C ASP A 280 17.02 -55.04 -38.33
N ASP A 281 16.30 -56.12 -38.01
CA ASP A 281 15.28 -56.15 -36.96
C ASP A 281 15.78 -55.62 -35.60
N LEU A 282 17.02 -55.92 -35.23
CA LEU A 282 17.59 -55.50 -33.94
C LEU A 282 17.91 -54.00 -33.96
N THR A 283 18.53 -53.51 -35.03
CA THR A 283 18.85 -52.09 -35.22
C THR A 283 17.59 -51.23 -35.28
N LEU A 284 16.56 -51.66 -36.01
CA LEU A 284 15.28 -50.96 -36.07
C LEU A 284 14.60 -50.93 -34.70
N ALA A 285 14.59 -52.05 -33.96
CA ALA A 285 14.01 -52.10 -32.63
C ALA A 285 14.70 -51.15 -31.65
N VAL A 286 16.04 -51.09 -31.68
CA VAL A 286 16.81 -50.13 -30.87
C VAL A 286 16.44 -48.70 -31.25
N ARG A 287 16.43 -48.35 -32.53
CA ARG A 287 16.11 -46.98 -33.00
C ARG A 287 14.69 -46.56 -32.65
N VAL A 288 13.71 -47.45 -32.76
CA VAL A 288 12.32 -47.19 -32.33
C VAL A 288 12.26 -46.99 -30.81
N SER A 289 12.94 -47.83 -30.04
CA SER A 289 12.96 -47.72 -28.57
C SER A 289 13.66 -46.45 -28.06
N SER A 290 14.72 -46.03 -28.74
CA SER A 290 15.52 -44.85 -28.38
C SER A 290 14.94 -43.53 -28.89
N ASN A 291 13.77 -43.52 -29.53
CA ASN A 291 13.19 -42.36 -30.24
C ASN A 291 14.16 -41.76 -31.29
N GLU A 292 14.90 -42.61 -31.99
CA GLU A 292 15.83 -42.23 -33.06
C GLU A 292 15.29 -42.56 -34.46
N ALA A 293 14.25 -43.39 -34.55
CA ALA A 293 13.60 -43.72 -35.82
C ALA A 293 12.83 -42.51 -36.39
N LEU A 294 12.93 -42.31 -37.70
CA LEU A 294 12.26 -41.22 -38.40
C LEU A 294 10.89 -41.63 -38.96
N TYR A 295 9.93 -40.69 -38.92
CA TYR A 295 8.55 -40.85 -39.33
C TYR A 295 8.11 -39.69 -40.22
N LEU A 296 7.30 -39.96 -41.24
CA LEU A 296 6.68 -38.94 -42.09
C LEU A 296 5.50 -38.28 -41.37
N ARG A 297 5.52 -36.95 -41.29
CA ARG A 297 4.40 -36.13 -40.82
C ARG A 297 3.59 -35.66 -42.02
N ARG A 298 2.29 -35.97 -42.03
CA ARG A 298 1.37 -35.52 -43.09
C ARG A 298 0.85 -34.12 -42.80
N GLU A 299 0.57 -33.37 -43.85
CA GLU A 299 -0.06 -32.07 -43.77
C GLU A 299 -1.48 -32.20 -43.20
N SER A 300 -1.87 -31.29 -42.31
CA SER A 300 -3.22 -31.23 -41.73
C SER A 300 -3.95 -30.01 -42.31
N PRO A 301 -5.23 -30.14 -42.70
CA PRO A 301 -5.97 -28.99 -43.22
C PRO A 301 -6.08 -27.87 -42.17
N PRO A 302 -6.13 -26.59 -42.60
CA PRO A 302 -6.35 -25.47 -41.69
C PRO A 302 -7.67 -25.63 -40.93
N ARG A 303 -7.63 -25.44 -39.61
CA ARG A 303 -8.76 -25.61 -38.69
C ARG A 303 -9.62 -24.34 -38.66
N ASP A 304 -10.56 -24.20 -39.60
CA ASP A 304 -11.50 -23.07 -39.58
C ASP A 304 -12.96 -23.54 -39.55
N ALA A 305 -13.39 -24.08 -38.40
CA ALA A 305 -14.81 -24.13 -38.05
C ALA A 305 -14.97 -23.51 -36.66
N TRP A 306 -15.36 -22.23 -36.64
CA TRP A 306 -15.68 -21.50 -35.42
C TRP A 306 -16.92 -22.14 -34.80
N ARG A 307 -16.87 -22.40 -33.49
CA ARG A 307 -17.95 -23.05 -32.74
C ARG A 307 -18.74 -22.00 -31.98
N GLU A 308 -20.06 -22.03 -32.10
CA GLU A 308 -20.92 -21.07 -31.41
C GLU A 308 -21.80 -21.80 -30.38
N PHE A 309 -21.65 -21.43 -29.11
CA PHE A 309 -22.54 -21.84 -28.03
C PHE A 309 -23.39 -20.66 -27.58
N SER A 310 -24.68 -20.89 -27.37
CA SER A 310 -25.55 -19.88 -26.77
C SER A 310 -26.09 -20.43 -25.47
N LEU A 311 -25.86 -19.71 -24.38
CA LEU A 311 -26.20 -20.13 -23.03
C LEU A 311 -27.41 -19.34 -22.53
N LEU A 312 -28.46 -20.04 -22.11
CA LEU A 312 -29.63 -19.46 -21.44
C LEU A 312 -29.58 -19.78 -19.95
N LEU A 313 -29.48 -18.75 -19.13
CA LEU A 313 -29.53 -18.82 -17.67
C LEU A 313 -30.96 -18.66 -17.18
N ASP A 314 -31.42 -19.64 -16.43
CA ASP A 314 -32.63 -19.53 -15.64
C ASP A 314 -32.43 -18.57 -14.46
N SER A 315 -33.44 -17.74 -14.17
CA SER A 315 -33.47 -16.81 -13.03
C SER A 315 -34.80 -16.84 -12.27
N GLY A 316 -35.64 -17.85 -12.54
CA GLY A 316 -36.91 -18.05 -11.87
C GLY A 316 -36.79 -18.44 -10.39
N ILE A 317 -37.93 -18.52 -9.70
CA ILE A 317 -37.99 -18.73 -8.25
C ILE A 317 -37.31 -20.04 -7.78
N ARG A 318 -37.27 -21.07 -8.65
CA ARG A 318 -36.63 -22.36 -8.33
C ARG A 318 -35.09 -22.27 -8.34
N MET A 319 -34.53 -21.24 -8.97
CA MET A 319 -33.10 -20.97 -8.96
C MET A 319 -32.63 -20.21 -7.70
N TRP A 320 -33.55 -19.62 -6.92
CA TRP A 320 -33.18 -18.77 -5.79
C TRP A 320 -32.36 -19.52 -4.73
N GLY A 321 -31.35 -18.84 -4.19
CA GLY A 321 -30.38 -19.42 -3.25
C GLY A 321 -29.20 -20.09 -3.96
N VAL A 322 -28.81 -21.27 -3.48
CA VAL A 322 -27.61 -22.00 -3.94
C VAL A 322 -27.64 -22.37 -5.43
N PRO A 323 -28.76 -22.83 -6.04
CA PRO A 323 -28.78 -23.24 -7.45
C PRO A 323 -28.37 -22.12 -8.42
N ARG A 324 -28.69 -20.85 -8.13
CA ARG A 324 -28.26 -19.71 -8.94
C ARG A 324 -26.74 -19.52 -8.92
N VAL A 325 -26.12 -19.59 -7.74
CA VAL A 325 -24.65 -19.52 -7.62
C VAL A 325 -24.01 -20.69 -8.35
N PHE A 326 -24.60 -21.88 -8.24
CA PHE A 326 -24.12 -23.08 -8.91
C PHE A 326 -24.26 -22.99 -10.44
N ALA A 327 -25.39 -22.52 -10.95
CA ALA A 327 -25.61 -22.29 -12.39
C ALA A 327 -24.62 -21.27 -12.97
N THR A 328 -24.33 -20.21 -12.22
CA THR A 328 -23.31 -19.22 -12.60
C THR A 328 -21.92 -19.87 -12.66
N ALA A 329 -21.57 -20.70 -11.68
CA ALA A 329 -20.30 -21.43 -11.66
C ALA A 329 -20.15 -22.43 -12.82
N VAL A 330 -21.22 -23.15 -13.17
CA VAL A 330 -21.24 -24.04 -14.35
C VAL A 330 -20.98 -23.24 -15.62
N SER A 331 -21.57 -22.05 -15.74
CA SER A 331 -21.43 -21.20 -16.93
C SER A 331 -20.02 -20.64 -17.07
N LEU A 332 -19.40 -20.22 -15.97
CA LEU A 332 -17.99 -19.83 -15.92
C LEU A 332 -17.07 -21.01 -16.27
N ALA A 333 -17.38 -22.23 -15.79
CA ALA A 333 -16.61 -23.42 -16.12
C ALA A 333 -16.70 -23.78 -17.61
N LEU A 334 -17.88 -23.63 -18.23
CA LEU A 334 -18.07 -23.79 -19.68
C LEU A 334 -17.23 -22.80 -20.46
N MET A 335 -17.24 -21.52 -20.07
CA MET A 335 -16.43 -20.47 -20.70
C MET A 335 -14.94 -20.73 -20.54
N ALA A 336 -14.49 -21.16 -19.36
CA ALA A 336 -13.08 -21.44 -19.08
C ALA A 336 -12.53 -22.64 -19.88
N ASN A 337 -13.39 -23.60 -20.22
CA ASN A 337 -13.05 -24.75 -21.07
C ASN A 337 -13.16 -24.46 -22.58
N ALA A 338 -13.61 -23.26 -22.97
CA ALA A 338 -13.72 -22.88 -24.37
C ALA A 338 -12.34 -22.77 -25.02
N ASP A 339 -12.16 -23.42 -26.18
CA ASP A 339 -10.94 -23.27 -26.96
C ASP A 339 -10.93 -21.94 -27.74
N GLN A 340 -9.81 -21.60 -28.37
CA GLN A 340 -9.62 -20.33 -29.08
C GLN A 340 -10.55 -20.11 -30.28
N HIS A 341 -11.28 -21.13 -30.72
CA HIS A 341 -12.24 -21.05 -31.83
C HIS A 341 -13.68 -21.21 -31.34
N THR A 342 -13.92 -21.06 -30.04
CA THR A 342 -15.25 -21.17 -29.43
C THR A 342 -15.77 -19.78 -29.03
N HIS A 343 -16.89 -19.38 -29.63
CA HIS A 343 -17.69 -18.24 -29.23
C HIS A 343 -18.83 -18.70 -28.31
N LEU A 344 -19.00 -17.99 -27.19
CA LEU A 344 -20.10 -18.25 -26.27
C LEU A 344 -20.83 -16.95 -25.95
N THR A 345 -22.12 -16.92 -26.24
CA THR A 345 -23.01 -15.79 -25.89
C THR A 345 -23.91 -16.20 -24.73
N THR A 346 -24.02 -15.36 -23.71
CA THR A 346 -24.83 -15.65 -22.51
C THR A 346 -26.03 -14.74 -22.42
N PHE A 347 -27.20 -15.36 -22.22
CA PHE A 347 -28.48 -14.71 -22.03
C PHE A 347 -29.07 -15.13 -20.69
N ARG A 348 -29.88 -14.26 -20.09
CA ARG A 348 -30.72 -14.54 -18.93
C ARG A 348 -32.18 -14.38 -19.31
N ALA A 349 -33.01 -15.32 -18.88
CA ALA A 349 -34.45 -15.25 -19.06
C ALA A 349 -35.08 -14.16 -18.18
N ARG A 350 -35.93 -13.30 -18.76
CA ARG A 350 -36.72 -12.27 -18.07
C ARG A 350 -38.13 -12.23 -18.65
N GLY A 351 -39.04 -13.01 -18.07
CA GLY A 351 -40.37 -13.22 -18.66
C GLY A 351 -40.27 -13.72 -20.11
N GLN A 352 -40.83 -12.97 -21.05
CA GLN A 352 -40.77 -13.25 -22.50
C GLN A 352 -39.54 -12.66 -23.21
N GLN A 353 -38.68 -11.95 -22.49
CA GLN A 353 -37.50 -11.27 -23.03
C GLN A 353 -36.20 -11.95 -22.61
N LEU A 354 -35.11 -11.57 -23.28
CA LEU A 354 -33.74 -11.97 -22.95
C LEU A 354 -32.91 -10.74 -22.61
N ASP A 355 -32.18 -10.83 -21.50
CA ASP A 355 -31.11 -9.89 -21.18
C ASP A 355 -29.77 -10.53 -21.53
N THR A 356 -28.88 -9.79 -22.18
CA THR A 356 -27.48 -10.21 -22.37
C THR A 356 -26.73 -10.11 -21.04
N VAL A 357 -25.95 -11.14 -20.70
CA VAL A 357 -25.19 -11.19 -19.45
C VAL A 357 -23.70 -11.21 -19.74
N ASP A 358 -22.97 -10.30 -19.10
CA ASP A 358 -21.53 -10.35 -19.02
C ASP A 358 -21.10 -11.14 -17.78
N LEU A 359 -20.53 -12.33 -17.96
CA LEU A 359 -19.96 -13.13 -16.88
C LEU A 359 -18.43 -12.93 -16.75
N LEU A 360 -17.82 -12.16 -17.66
CA LEU A 360 -16.38 -11.92 -17.71
C LEU A 360 -15.98 -10.60 -17.02
N SER A 361 -16.87 -10.04 -16.20
CA SER A 361 -16.58 -8.92 -15.33
C SER A 361 -17.20 -9.13 -13.96
N ARG A 362 -16.53 -8.63 -12.92
CA ARG A 362 -17.06 -8.65 -11.55
C ARG A 362 -18.42 -7.97 -11.47
N GLU A 363 -18.57 -6.80 -12.07
CA GLU A 363 -19.83 -6.05 -12.08
C GLU A 363 -20.95 -6.81 -12.80
N GLY A 364 -20.65 -7.44 -13.93
CA GLY A 364 -21.60 -8.25 -14.68
C GLY A 364 -22.06 -9.48 -13.89
N LEU A 365 -21.15 -10.15 -13.18
CA LEU A 365 -21.48 -11.25 -12.27
C LEU A 365 -22.38 -10.82 -11.13
N VAL A 366 -22.08 -9.68 -10.48
CA VAL A 366 -22.92 -9.14 -9.41
C VAL A 366 -24.32 -8.78 -9.94
N ARG A 367 -24.41 -8.04 -11.06
CA ARG A 367 -25.70 -7.72 -11.71
C ARG A 367 -26.48 -8.97 -12.11
N HIS A 368 -25.81 -10.03 -12.53
CA HIS A 368 -26.43 -11.30 -12.82
C HIS A 368 -27.02 -11.95 -11.56
N LEU A 369 -26.21 -12.05 -10.50
CA LEU A 369 -26.60 -12.65 -9.23
C LEU A 369 -27.64 -11.82 -8.46
N GLU A 370 -27.78 -10.53 -8.73
CA GLU A 370 -28.82 -9.68 -8.13
C GLU A 370 -30.19 -9.85 -8.80
N ALA A 371 -30.23 -10.31 -10.05
CA ALA A 371 -31.49 -10.49 -10.76
C ALA A 371 -32.29 -11.68 -10.22
N LEU A 372 -33.55 -11.40 -9.91
CA LEU A 372 -34.51 -12.34 -9.34
C LEU A 372 -35.81 -12.19 -10.13
N GLU A 373 -36.17 -13.23 -10.89
CA GLU A 373 -37.43 -13.24 -11.63
C GLU A 373 -38.53 -13.98 -10.83
N PRO A 374 -39.76 -13.46 -10.80
CA PRO A 374 -40.88 -14.11 -10.12
C PRO A 374 -41.43 -15.33 -10.87
N SER A 375 -41.01 -15.54 -12.13
CA SER A 375 -41.43 -16.68 -12.95
C SER A 375 -40.97 -18.01 -12.34
N VAL A 376 -41.77 -19.06 -12.49
CA VAL A 376 -41.46 -20.39 -11.93
C VAL A 376 -40.31 -21.08 -12.68
N HIS A 377 -40.22 -20.84 -14.00
CA HIS A 377 -39.27 -21.43 -14.93
C HIS A 377 -39.04 -20.49 -16.13
N PRO A 378 -38.01 -20.69 -16.98
CA PRO A 378 -37.65 -19.75 -18.06
C PRO A 378 -38.44 -20.03 -19.36
N GLY A 379 -39.62 -20.64 -19.26
CA GLY A 379 -40.34 -21.20 -20.41
C GLY A 379 -40.82 -20.15 -21.41
N GLU A 380 -41.20 -18.97 -20.92
CA GLU A 380 -41.65 -17.84 -21.74
C GLU A 380 -40.52 -17.25 -22.60
N ALA A 381 -39.26 -17.35 -22.13
CA ALA A 381 -38.10 -16.83 -22.84
C ALA A 381 -37.59 -17.77 -23.95
N LEU A 382 -38.08 -19.02 -24.02
CA LEU A 382 -37.58 -20.02 -24.99
C LEU A 382 -37.81 -19.59 -26.44
N ALA A 383 -38.95 -18.95 -26.74
CA ALA A 383 -39.24 -18.47 -28.09
C ALA A 383 -38.29 -17.34 -28.50
N ALA A 384 -38.04 -16.38 -27.59
CA ALA A 384 -37.06 -15.32 -27.80
C ALA A 384 -35.65 -15.89 -27.94
N PHE A 385 -35.31 -16.93 -27.16
CA PHE A 385 -34.01 -17.61 -27.23
C PHE A 385 -33.80 -18.33 -28.56
N SER A 386 -34.81 -19.04 -29.04
CA SER A 386 -34.76 -19.66 -30.37
C SER A 386 -34.63 -18.64 -31.51
N GLN A 387 -35.13 -17.41 -31.33
CA GLN A 387 -34.99 -16.33 -32.33
C GLN A 387 -33.63 -15.63 -32.25
N ALA A 388 -33.03 -15.56 -31.05
CA ALA A 388 -31.75 -14.92 -30.82
C ALA A 388 -30.55 -15.78 -31.22
N ILE A 389 -30.73 -17.09 -31.34
CA ILE A 389 -29.71 -18.01 -31.86
C ILE A 389 -29.79 -17.98 -33.38
N ASP A 390 -28.68 -17.68 -34.04
CA ASP A 390 -28.60 -17.70 -35.51
C ASP A 390 -28.97 -19.08 -36.05
N ALA A 391 -29.82 -19.11 -37.09
CA ALA A 391 -30.33 -20.32 -37.74
C ALA A 391 -29.25 -21.14 -38.50
N GLY A 392 -27.97 -20.86 -38.26
CA GLY A 392 -26.84 -21.60 -38.84
C GLY A 392 -26.65 -22.97 -38.19
N GLU A 393 -26.16 -23.94 -38.96
CA GLU A 393 -25.98 -25.34 -38.54
C GLU A 393 -24.99 -25.54 -37.35
N ASN A 394 -24.25 -24.50 -36.97
CA ASN A 394 -23.12 -24.54 -36.03
C ASN A 394 -23.42 -24.04 -34.61
N THR A 395 -24.62 -23.52 -34.32
CA THR A 395 -24.97 -23.06 -32.97
C THR A 395 -25.47 -24.21 -32.10
N SER A 396 -24.97 -24.31 -30.85
CA SER A 396 -25.40 -25.32 -29.88
C SER A 396 -26.02 -24.65 -28.64
N PRO A 397 -27.35 -24.68 -28.48
CA PRO A 397 -28.03 -24.09 -27.33
C PRO A 397 -27.77 -24.89 -26.04
N ILE A 398 -27.50 -24.17 -24.95
CA ILE A 398 -27.31 -24.70 -23.60
C ILE A 398 -28.28 -24.00 -22.66
N LEU A 399 -29.14 -24.75 -21.97
CA LEU A 399 -29.99 -24.23 -20.90
C LEU A 399 -29.43 -24.65 -19.54
N VAL A 400 -29.21 -23.68 -18.64
CA VAL A 400 -28.81 -23.94 -17.26
C VAL A 400 -29.99 -23.72 -16.32
N THR A 401 -30.46 -24.78 -15.66
CA THR A 401 -31.67 -24.75 -14.80
C THR A 401 -31.63 -25.87 -13.74
N THR A 402 -32.70 -26.09 -12.97
CA THR A 402 -32.82 -27.18 -11.99
C THR A 402 -33.63 -28.37 -12.51
N GLN A 403 -33.49 -29.52 -11.83
CA GLN A 403 -34.26 -30.73 -12.15
C GLN A 403 -35.77 -30.48 -12.00
N ASP A 404 -36.17 -29.75 -10.95
CA ASP A 404 -37.57 -29.40 -10.70
C ASP A 404 -38.19 -28.68 -11.91
N VAL A 405 -37.44 -27.79 -12.57
CA VAL A 405 -37.93 -27.08 -13.77
C VAL A 405 -38.09 -28.03 -14.95
N LEU A 406 -37.18 -28.97 -15.15
CA LEU A 406 -37.27 -29.96 -16.24
C LEU A 406 -38.45 -30.93 -16.09
N GLU A 407 -38.88 -31.19 -14.85
CA GLU A 407 -40.02 -32.05 -14.52
C GLU A 407 -41.36 -31.30 -14.55
N ASP A 408 -41.34 -29.97 -14.61
CA ASP A 408 -42.55 -29.15 -14.67
C ASP A 408 -43.29 -29.31 -16.00
N GLU A 409 -44.57 -29.70 -15.94
CA GLU A 409 -45.40 -29.94 -17.13
C GLU A 409 -45.53 -28.69 -18.01
N SER A 410 -45.65 -27.51 -17.40
CA SER A 410 -45.84 -26.26 -18.14
C SER A 410 -44.54 -25.83 -18.85
N PHE A 411 -43.38 -26.07 -18.23
CA PHE A 411 -42.09 -25.91 -18.88
C PHE A 411 -41.88 -26.92 -20.02
N GLN A 412 -42.21 -28.19 -19.81
CA GLN A 412 -42.10 -29.22 -20.86
C GLN A 412 -42.97 -28.88 -22.08
N GLN A 413 -44.18 -28.36 -21.87
CA GLN A 413 -45.04 -27.88 -22.95
C GLN A 413 -44.42 -26.68 -23.69
N ALA A 414 -43.87 -25.70 -22.97
CA ALA A 414 -43.18 -24.55 -23.59
C ALA A 414 -41.96 -24.98 -24.40
N LEU A 415 -41.19 -25.95 -23.89
CA LEU A 415 -40.03 -26.53 -24.53
C LEU A 415 -40.39 -27.44 -25.72
N ALA A 416 -41.58 -28.03 -25.75
CA ALA A 416 -42.08 -28.81 -26.89
C ALA A 416 -42.63 -27.90 -28.00
N LYS A 417 -43.23 -26.76 -27.64
CA LYS A 417 -43.71 -25.74 -28.60
C LYS A 417 -42.57 -25.06 -29.35
N THR A 418 -41.40 -24.94 -28.71
CA THR A 418 -40.20 -24.34 -29.31
C THR A 418 -39.25 -25.44 -29.76
N SER A 419 -39.11 -25.66 -31.07
CA SER A 419 -38.30 -26.77 -31.59
C SER A 419 -36.80 -26.45 -31.56
N PHE A 420 -36.04 -27.23 -30.80
CA PHE A 420 -34.57 -27.27 -30.85
C PHE A 420 -34.14 -28.66 -31.34
N PRO A 421 -33.51 -28.79 -32.53
CA PRO A 421 -33.09 -30.09 -33.07
C PRO A 421 -32.13 -30.86 -32.15
N ALA A 422 -31.21 -30.12 -31.52
CA ALA A 422 -30.34 -30.59 -30.46
C ALA A 422 -30.06 -29.46 -29.46
N MET A 423 -30.07 -29.74 -28.17
CA MET A 423 -29.69 -28.80 -27.11
C MET A 423 -29.05 -29.53 -25.92
N TYR A 424 -28.24 -28.81 -25.16
CA TYR A 424 -27.71 -29.28 -23.88
C TYR A 424 -28.49 -28.69 -22.71
N LEU A 425 -28.76 -29.52 -21.71
CA LEU A 425 -29.39 -29.14 -20.45
C LEU A 425 -28.35 -29.33 -19.34
N ALA A 426 -27.90 -28.23 -18.76
CA ALA A 426 -27.03 -28.20 -17.60
C ALA A 426 -27.90 -28.06 -16.35
N VAL A 427 -28.09 -29.17 -15.65
CA VAL A 427 -28.99 -29.28 -14.51
C VAL A 427 -28.20 -29.17 -13.22
N VAL A 428 -28.59 -28.24 -12.36
CA VAL A 428 -28.00 -28.03 -11.03
C VAL A 428 -29.02 -28.27 -9.93
N GLN A 429 -28.59 -28.89 -8.83
CA GLN A 429 -29.41 -29.16 -7.66
C GLN A 429 -28.83 -28.54 -6.38
N ARG A 430 -29.70 -28.38 -5.37
CA ARG A 430 -29.34 -27.77 -4.07
C ARG A 430 -28.42 -28.66 -3.24
N ASP A 431 -28.45 -29.96 -3.45
CA ASP A 431 -27.60 -30.96 -2.78
C ASP A 431 -26.20 -31.07 -3.38
N GLY A 432 -25.91 -30.32 -4.44
CA GLY A 432 -24.63 -30.37 -5.14
C GLY A 432 -24.56 -31.33 -6.32
N GLU A 433 -25.68 -31.95 -6.71
CA GLU A 433 -25.72 -32.71 -7.96
C GLU A 433 -25.69 -31.76 -9.17
N PHE A 434 -24.79 -32.04 -10.11
CA PHE A 434 -24.76 -31.46 -11.45
C PHE A 434 -24.91 -32.56 -12.49
N ARG A 435 -25.75 -32.35 -13.51
CA ARG A 435 -25.93 -33.25 -14.65
C ARG A 435 -25.93 -32.48 -15.96
N LEU A 436 -25.13 -32.93 -16.93
CA LEU A 436 -25.19 -32.44 -18.31
C LEU A 436 -25.94 -33.46 -19.17
N ILE A 437 -27.00 -33.03 -19.83
CA ILE A 437 -27.88 -33.89 -20.63
C ILE A 437 -27.95 -33.35 -22.06
N GLU A 438 -27.69 -34.19 -23.04
CA GLU A 438 -28.00 -33.93 -24.44
C GLU A 438 -29.47 -34.28 -24.72
N LYS A 439 -30.23 -33.33 -25.25
CA LYS A 439 -31.61 -33.54 -25.71
C LYS A 439 -31.65 -33.37 -27.22
N ASN A 440 -32.13 -34.39 -27.92
CA ASN A 440 -32.40 -34.37 -29.35
C ASN A 440 -33.78 -34.98 -29.65
N GLU A 441 -34.15 -35.09 -30.92
CA GLU A 441 -35.40 -35.73 -31.34
C GLU A 441 -35.56 -37.18 -30.87
N ARG A 442 -34.45 -37.90 -30.64
CA ARG A 442 -34.43 -39.30 -30.21
C ARG A 442 -34.58 -39.47 -28.70
N GLY A 443 -34.53 -38.39 -27.93
CA GLY A 443 -34.69 -38.39 -26.48
C GLY A 443 -33.59 -37.65 -25.74
N ARG A 444 -33.39 -38.02 -24.46
CA ARG A 444 -32.40 -37.41 -23.57
C ARG A 444 -31.30 -38.41 -23.26
N LYS A 445 -30.03 -37.98 -23.38
CA LYS A 445 -28.84 -38.77 -23.03
C LYS A 445 -28.01 -37.99 -22.02
N ALA A 446 -27.78 -38.58 -20.84
CA ALA A 446 -26.85 -38.01 -19.88
C ALA A 446 -25.41 -38.13 -20.42
N ILE A 447 -24.69 -37.01 -20.43
CA ILE A 447 -23.28 -36.93 -20.85
C ILE A 447 -22.38 -37.14 -19.64
N CYS A 448 -22.60 -36.34 -18.58
CA CYS A 448 -21.83 -36.43 -17.36
C CYS A 448 -22.68 -36.04 -16.13
N SER A 449 -22.23 -36.49 -14.97
CA SER A 449 -22.83 -36.21 -13.67
C SER A 449 -21.74 -36.04 -12.62
N VAL A 450 -21.93 -35.10 -11.69
CA VAL A 450 -21.00 -34.85 -10.58
C VAL A 450 -21.79 -34.57 -9.30
N GLN A 451 -21.30 -35.06 -8.18
CA GLN A 451 -21.76 -34.67 -6.84
C GLN A 451 -20.69 -33.80 -6.17
N LEU A 452 -21.05 -32.59 -5.77
CA LEU A 452 -20.19 -31.68 -5.02
C LEU A 452 -20.69 -31.47 -3.60
N ASP A 453 -19.77 -31.37 -2.64
CA ASP A 453 -20.07 -30.94 -1.28
C ASP A 453 -20.13 -29.40 -1.24
N LEU A 454 -21.31 -28.84 -1.53
CA LEU A 454 -21.49 -27.39 -1.66
C LEU A 454 -21.19 -26.63 -0.37
N ASP A 455 -21.47 -27.23 0.80
CA ASP A 455 -21.16 -26.61 2.09
C ASP A 455 -19.65 -26.45 2.26
N ARG A 456 -18.85 -27.45 1.88
CA ARG A 456 -17.39 -27.37 1.92
C ARG A 456 -16.83 -26.41 0.85
N VAL A 457 -17.44 -26.35 -0.32
CA VAL A 457 -16.96 -25.55 -1.46
C VAL A 457 -17.29 -24.07 -1.30
N LEU A 458 -18.50 -23.75 -0.83
CA LEU A 458 -18.96 -22.38 -0.59
C LEU A 458 -18.65 -21.86 0.81
N ALA A 459 -18.26 -22.73 1.76
CA ALA A 459 -17.72 -22.27 3.04
C ALA A 459 -16.57 -21.31 2.78
N ARG A 460 -16.63 -20.13 3.42
CA ARG A 460 -15.48 -19.24 3.52
C ARG A 460 -14.29 -20.09 3.94
N PRO A 461 -13.13 -19.99 3.27
CA PRO A 461 -11.94 -20.58 3.83
C PRO A 461 -11.83 -19.97 5.23
N ARG A 462 -12.03 -20.80 6.26
CA ARG A 462 -11.40 -20.48 7.54
C ARG A 462 -9.96 -20.27 7.13
N HIS A 463 -9.41 -19.09 7.39
CA HIS A 463 -7.97 -18.93 7.37
C HIS A 463 -7.42 -20.05 8.26
N LYS A 464 -7.09 -21.19 7.66
CA LYS A 464 -5.91 -21.92 8.06
C LYS A 464 -4.81 -21.00 7.57
N SER A 465 -4.57 -19.93 8.32
CA SER A 465 -3.22 -19.40 8.40
C SER A 465 -2.38 -20.66 8.58
N PRO A 466 -1.45 -20.98 7.66
CA PRO A 466 -0.51 -22.04 7.96
C PRO A 466 0.01 -21.66 9.35
N PRO A 467 -0.05 -22.57 10.35
CA PRO A 467 0.72 -22.29 11.53
C PRO A 467 2.13 -22.13 10.99
N LEU A 468 2.68 -20.93 11.13
CA LEU A 468 4.11 -20.65 10.97
C LEU A 468 4.83 -21.35 12.13
N PHE A 469 4.56 -22.66 12.28
CA PHE A 469 5.05 -23.56 13.29
C PHE A 469 6.29 -24.18 12.68
N ASP A 470 7.42 -23.60 13.02
CA ASP A 470 8.67 -24.27 12.80
C ASP A 470 8.87 -25.29 13.94
N SER A 471 8.49 -26.54 13.65
CA SER A 471 8.60 -27.65 14.60
C SER A 471 10.04 -27.97 15.03
N GLU A 472 11.02 -27.42 14.32
CA GLU A 472 12.44 -27.61 14.61
C GLU A 472 12.98 -26.54 15.58
N LEU A 473 12.32 -25.38 15.71
CA LEU A 473 12.95 -24.22 16.34
C LEU A 473 13.16 -24.36 17.85
N ARG A 474 12.23 -24.90 18.67
CA ARG A 474 12.45 -25.27 20.11
C ARG A 474 11.37 -26.22 20.68
N LYS A 475 11.61 -27.55 20.65
CA LYS A 475 10.66 -28.56 21.19
C LYS A 475 10.45 -28.50 22.71
N ASP A 476 11.37 -27.89 23.44
CA ASP A 476 11.37 -27.78 24.90
C ASP A 476 10.50 -26.65 25.43
N LEU A 477 10.14 -25.67 24.60
CA LEU A 477 9.29 -24.54 24.96
C LEU A 477 7.80 -24.76 24.59
N PRO A 478 6.89 -23.90 25.07
CA PRO A 478 5.52 -23.85 24.60
C PRO A 478 5.40 -23.45 23.12
N ALA A 479 4.41 -24.00 22.42
CA ALA A 479 4.17 -23.83 20.99
C ALA A 479 4.04 -22.36 20.56
N ILE A 480 3.52 -21.49 21.43
CA ILE A 480 3.32 -20.06 21.13
C ILE A 480 4.63 -19.33 20.78
N PHE A 481 5.76 -19.78 21.32
CA PHE A 481 7.07 -19.18 21.03
C PHE A 481 7.64 -19.60 19.67
N SER A 482 7.03 -20.60 19.04
CA SER A 482 7.37 -21.04 17.68
C SER A 482 6.47 -20.40 16.62
N VAL A 483 5.59 -19.45 17.00
CA VAL A 483 4.66 -18.77 16.09
C VAL A 483 5.10 -17.34 15.87
N GLN A 484 5.26 -16.96 14.60
CA GLN A 484 5.54 -15.58 14.18
C GLN A 484 4.49 -15.12 13.16
N PRO A 485 3.98 -13.89 13.22
CA PRO A 485 4.13 -12.95 14.35
C PRO A 485 3.50 -13.53 15.63
N PHE A 486 3.99 -13.09 16.78
CA PHE A 486 3.46 -13.52 18.07
C PHE A 486 1.94 -13.26 18.14
N PRO A 487 1.11 -14.28 18.44
CA PRO A 487 -0.31 -14.23 18.11
C PRO A 487 -1.17 -13.39 19.07
N LEU A 488 -0.66 -13.06 20.25
CA LEU A 488 -1.35 -12.25 21.26
C LEU A 488 -0.71 -10.87 21.36
N LEU A 489 -1.53 -9.84 21.47
CA LEU A 489 -1.08 -8.52 21.86
C LEU A 489 -0.67 -8.54 23.35
N VAL A 490 0.25 -7.67 23.73
CA VAL A 490 0.83 -7.62 25.08
C VAL A 490 0.46 -6.31 25.77
N SER A 491 0.07 -6.40 27.04
CA SER A 491 -0.06 -5.21 27.88
C SER A 491 1.29 -4.87 28.48
N VAL A 492 1.83 -3.70 28.14
CA VAL A 492 3.11 -3.24 28.66
C VAL A 492 2.96 -1.83 29.21
N ASN A 493 3.35 -1.65 30.47
CA ASN A 493 3.37 -0.33 31.10
C ASN A 493 4.79 0.24 31.00
N LEU A 494 4.98 1.18 30.09
CA LEU A 494 6.26 1.87 29.90
C LEU A 494 6.17 3.33 30.32
N PRO A 495 7.21 3.87 31.00
CA PRO A 495 7.31 5.30 31.19
C PRO A 495 7.54 6.00 29.85
N GLN A 496 7.10 7.25 29.73
CA GLN A 496 7.16 8.01 28.48
C GLN A 496 8.58 8.14 27.90
N ASN A 497 9.62 8.13 28.75
CA ASN A 497 11.01 8.18 28.34
C ASN A 497 11.56 6.86 27.77
N GLN A 498 10.72 5.84 27.59
CA GLN A 498 11.04 4.58 26.92
C GLN A 498 10.20 4.39 25.64
N LEU A 499 9.43 5.42 25.26
CA LEU A 499 8.59 5.43 24.06
C LEU A 499 9.24 6.26 22.96
N ILE A 500 9.03 5.80 21.73
CA ILE A 500 9.45 6.40 20.47
C ILE A 500 8.15 6.66 19.71
N ASP A 501 7.89 7.92 19.42
CA ASP A 501 6.74 8.34 18.62
C ASP A 501 7.07 8.15 17.14
N LEU A 502 6.23 7.40 16.43
CA LEU A 502 6.37 7.08 15.01
C LEU A 502 5.29 7.78 14.17
N GLU A 503 4.71 8.86 14.69
CA GLU A 503 3.66 9.63 14.04
C GLU A 503 2.46 8.73 13.64
N ALA A 504 2.08 8.72 12.36
CA ALA A 504 0.99 7.92 11.83
C ALA A 504 1.22 6.40 11.93
N GLN A 505 2.46 5.94 12.14
CA GLN A 505 2.79 4.52 12.32
C GLN A 505 2.62 4.05 13.78
N GLY A 506 2.20 4.94 14.68
CA GLY A 506 1.90 4.65 16.07
C GLY A 506 3.09 4.86 17.00
N VAL A 507 3.27 3.99 18.00
CA VAL A 507 4.28 4.16 19.06
C VAL A 507 5.10 2.90 19.24
N LEU A 508 6.41 3.02 19.27
CA LEU A 508 7.31 1.94 19.67
C LEU A 508 7.79 2.14 21.10
N GLY A 509 7.76 1.09 21.91
CA GLY A 509 8.28 1.08 23.26
C GLY A 509 9.43 0.10 23.41
N ILE A 510 10.46 0.50 24.14
CA ILE A 510 11.57 -0.38 24.53
C ILE A 510 11.42 -0.72 26.01
N THR A 511 11.21 -2.00 26.32
CA THR A 511 11.15 -2.43 27.72
C THR A 511 12.55 -2.41 28.36
N LYS A 512 12.58 -2.35 29.69
CA LYS A 512 13.85 -2.46 30.43
C LYS A 512 14.59 -3.77 30.17
N ASP A 513 13.86 -4.80 29.76
CA ASP A 513 14.40 -6.12 29.47
C ASP A 513 14.80 -6.28 28.00
N GLY A 514 14.75 -5.20 27.19
CA GLY A 514 15.25 -5.19 25.82
C GLY A 514 14.24 -5.63 24.76
N PHE A 515 12.96 -5.73 25.14
CA PHE A 515 11.90 -6.12 24.22
C PHE A 515 11.26 -4.89 23.55
N LEU A 516 10.99 -5.03 22.26
CA LEU A 516 10.32 -4.02 21.45
C LEU A 516 8.82 -4.31 21.37
N CYS A 517 8.02 -3.30 21.70
CA CYS A 517 6.57 -3.36 21.66
C CYS A 517 6.03 -2.23 20.79
N HIS A 518 5.12 -2.55 19.87
CA HIS A 518 4.61 -1.60 18.89
C HIS A 518 3.08 -1.47 19.00
N TRP A 519 2.59 -0.28 19.28
CA TRP A 519 1.18 0.05 19.18
C TRP A 519 0.93 0.68 17.81
N HIS A 520 0.21 -0.03 16.93
CA HIS A 520 0.03 0.32 15.52
C HIS A 520 -1.24 1.16 15.22
N SER A 521 -2.19 1.24 16.17
CA SER A 521 -3.54 1.78 15.94
C SER A 521 -4.00 2.60 17.14
N GLU A 522 -4.81 3.64 16.89
CA GLU A 522 -5.52 4.40 17.94
C GLU A 522 -6.68 3.60 18.56
N GLU A 523 -6.98 2.42 18.03
CA GLU A 523 -7.88 1.45 18.66
C GLU A 523 -7.22 0.96 19.95
N PHE A 524 -7.83 1.22 21.10
CA PHE A 524 -7.36 0.88 22.45
C PHE A 524 -7.05 -0.62 22.65
N LEU A 525 -5.94 -1.09 22.08
CA LEU A 525 -5.49 -2.48 22.02
C LEU A 525 -4.11 -2.64 22.68
N GLY A 526 -3.73 -3.88 22.96
CA GLY A 526 -2.39 -4.22 23.42
C GLY A 526 -1.32 -3.96 22.36
N ALA A 527 -0.06 -3.92 22.78
CA ALA A 527 1.07 -3.75 21.87
C ALA A 527 1.35 -5.04 21.11
N GLN A 528 1.82 -4.93 19.87
CA GLN A 528 2.41 -6.05 19.18
C GLN A 528 3.84 -6.30 19.68
N ALA A 529 4.14 -7.57 19.95
CA ALA A 529 5.45 -8.05 20.32
C ALA A 529 6.37 -8.19 19.09
N TRP A 530 7.53 -7.53 19.09
CA TRP A 530 8.55 -7.78 18.06
C TRP A 530 9.50 -8.89 18.53
N PRO A 531 9.81 -9.88 17.67
CA PRO A 531 10.68 -11.00 18.02
C PRO A 531 12.17 -10.64 17.88
N VAL A 532 12.57 -9.50 18.46
CA VAL A 532 13.95 -9.01 18.36
C VAL A 532 14.48 -8.64 19.72
N ASP A 533 15.71 -9.05 20.01
CA ASP A 533 16.41 -8.63 21.23
C ASP A 533 17.12 -7.30 20.99
N ALA A 534 16.50 -6.22 21.46
CA ALA A 534 17.25 -5.01 21.69
C ALA A 534 18.05 -5.16 23.01
N PRO A 535 19.19 -4.47 23.16
CA PRO A 535 19.91 -4.42 24.42
C PRO A 535 18.99 -3.89 25.54
N ALA A 536 18.90 -4.64 26.64
CA ALA A 536 18.18 -4.23 27.84
C ALA A 536 18.76 -2.94 28.40
N GLY A 537 17.96 -1.87 28.55
CA GLY A 537 18.51 -0.59 28.93
C GLY A 537 17.52 0.58 29.03
N LYS A 538 18.09 1.78 29.15
CA LYS A 538 17.35 3.04 29.13
C LYS A 538 17.48 3.68 27.75
N LEU A 539 16.35 4.00 27.11
CA LEU A 539 16.32 4.87 25.93
C LEU A 539 16.86 6.25 26.29
N VAL A 540 17.91 6.68 25.59
CA VAL A 540 18.60 7.97 25.81
C VAL A 540 18.23 8.98 24.74
N TRP A 541 18.03 8.52 23.52
CA TRP A 541 17.76 9.37 22.36
C TRP A 541 17.08 8.55 21.27
N TYR A 542 16.26 9.18 20.44
CA TYR A 542 15.75 8.57 19.22
C TYR A 542 15.53 9.63 18.13
N SER A 543 15.41 9.17 16.90
CA SER A 543 14.95 9.94 15.74
C SER A 543 14.21 9.02 14.80
N TYR A 544 13.08 9.47 14.27
CA TYR A 544 12.29 8.75 13.30
C TYR A 544 12.42 9.42 11.93
N GLN A 545 12.60 8.62 10.88
CA GLN A 545 12.66 9.07 9.49
C GLN A 545 11.42 8.55 8.74
N PRO A 546 10.36 9.36 8.61
CA PRO A 546 9.08 8.92 8.05
C PRO A 546 9.19 8.38 6.62
N ALA A 547 10.01 9.02 5.78
CA ALA A 547 10.19 8.63 4.37
C ALA A 547 10.76 7.22 4.19
N GLU A 548 11.67 6.80 5.08
CA GLU A 548 12.28 5.47 5.04
C GLU A 548 11.57 4.46 5.96
N LYS A 549 10.63 4.92 6.79
CA LYS A 549 10.02 4.16 7.88
C LYS A 549 11.06 3.47 8.78
N VAL A 550 12.14 4.19 9.06
CA VAL A 550 13.22 3.76 9.95
C VAL A 550 13.24 4.63 11.18
N ALA A 551 13.32 4.01 12.35
CA ALA A 551 13.61 4.71 13.60
C ALA A 551 15.02 4.35 14.10
N TYR A 552 15.78 5.36 14.50
CA TYR A 552 17.04 5.18 15.19
C TYR A 552 16.85 5.44 16.67
N ALA A 553 17.43 4.60 17.53
CA ALA A 553 17.38 4.77 18.97
C ALA A 553 18.73 4.48 19.61
N VAL A 554 19.14 5.29 20.58
CA VAL A 554 20.32 5.02 21.40
C VAL A 554 19.86 4.51 22.76
N VAL A 555 20.23 3.27 23.08
CA VAL A 555 19.93 2.62 24.35
C VAL A 555 21.20 2.49 25.18
N HIS A 556 21.16 2.98 26.41
CA HIS A 556 22.20 2.75 27.40
C HIS A 556 21.93 1.43 28.11
N ALA A 557 22.81 0.45 27.88
CA ALA A 557 22.65 -0.90 28.39
C ALA A 557 22.65 -0.92 29.94
N HIS A 558 21.76 -1.70 30.52
CA HIS A 558 21.66 -1.88 31.97
C HIS A 558 22.88 -2.69 32.48
N ARG A 559 23.48 -2.27 33.60
CA ARG A 559 24.69 -2.87 34.21
C ARG A 559 25.99 -2.73 33.40
N SER A 560 25.93 -2.09 32.24
CA SER A 560 27.10 -1.72 31.43
C SER A 560 27.18 -0.18 31.33
N ARG A 561 28.35 0.35 30.91
CA ARG A 561 28.48 1.76 30.49
C ARG A 561 28.34 1.91 28.97
N GLU A 562 28.05 0.82 28.28
CA GLU A 562 27.93 0.76 26.84
C GLU A 562 26.61 1.37 26.37
N ARG A 563 26.67 1.92 25.16
CA ARG A 563 25.52 2.46 24.47
C ARG A 563 25.43 1.84 23.11
N HIS A 564 24.24 1.39 22.76
CA HIS A 564 23.96 0.75 21.49
C HIS A 564 23.09 1.66 20.65
N LEU A 565 23.42 1.76 19.38
CA LEU A 565 22.54 2.32 18.35
C LEU A 565 21.69 1.19 17.80
N LEU A 566 20.39 1.41 17.81
CA LEU A 566 19.38 0.55 17.21
C LEU A 566 18.90 1.21 15.94
N LYS A 567 18.89 0.45 14.85
CA LYS A 567 18.21 0.81 13.59
C LYS A 567 17.00 -0.10 13.46
N LEU A 568 15.82 0.49 13.63
CA LEU A 568 14.53 -0.19 13.70
C LEU A 568 13.84 -0.02 12.35
N HIS A 569 13.61 -1.13 11.64
CA HIS A 569 12.95 -1.14 10.35
C HIS A 569 11.48 -1.52 10.54
N LEU A 570 10.56 -0.58 10.32
CA LEU A 570 9.14 -0.78 10.64
C LEU A 570 8.47 -1.81 9.71
N ASP A 571 8.82 -1.83 8.42
CA ASP A 571 8.19 -2.73 7.45
C ASP A 571 8.59 -4.20 7.68
N SER A 572 9.87 -4.48 7.94
CA SER A 572 10.38 -5.83 8.21
C SER A 572 10.26 -6.24 9.68
N ARG A 573 9.94 -5.31 10.59
CA ARG A 573 9.93 -5.52 12.05
C ARG A 573 11.25 -6.09 12.58
N SER A 574 12.36 -5.64 11.99
CA SER A 574 13.71 -6.04 12.36
C SER A 574 14.45 -4.90 13.07
N CYS A 575 15.47 -5.25 13.86
CA CYS A 575 16.34 -4.29 14.52
C CYS A 575 17.80 -4.67 14.28
N ASP A 576 18.56 -3.77 13.66
CA ASP A 576 20.01 -3.87 13.64
C ASP A 576 20.57 -3.17 14.88
N THR A 577 21.57 -3.78 15.52
CA THR A 577 22.19 -3.25 16.73
C THR A 577 23.68 -3.05 16.51
N ALA A 578 24.17 -1.84 16.80
CA ALA A 578 25.59 -1.50 16.75
C ALA A 578 26.08 -0.93 18.09
N LEU A 579 27.24 -1.39 18.57
CA LEU A 579 27.87 -0.84 19.76
C LEU A 579 28.58 0.48 19.41
N LEU A 580 28.25 1.58 20.09
CA LEU A 580 28.88 2.88 19.85
C LEU A 580 30.23 2.96 20.58
N LYS A 581 31.33 2.90 19.82
CA LYS A 581 32.71 2.91 20.33
C LYS A 581 33.19 4.34 20.62
N ALA A 582 32.53 4.99 21.57
CA ALA A 582 32.90 6.34 21.97
C ALA A 582 34.28 6.35 22.66
N PRO A 583 35.12 7.38 22.40
CA PRO A 583 36.41 7.54 23.06
C PRO A 583 36.26 7.90 24.55
N ASP A 584 35.20 8.66 24.88
CA ASP A 584 34.86 9.09 26.24
C ASP A 584 33.58 8.40 26.73
N THR A 585 33.49 8.18 28.05
CA THR A 585 32.30 7.55 28.68
C THR A 585 31.11 8.51 28.81
N GLN A 586 31.36 9.82 28.78
CA GLN A 586 30.34 10.85 28.88
C GLN A 586 30.20 11.59 27.56
N TRP A 587 29.12 11.28 26.86
CA TRP A 587 28.71 11.96 25.65
C TRP A 587 27.19 12.04 25.57
N MET A 588 26.65 12.84 24.67
CA MET A 588 25.22 13.04 24.43
C MET A 588 24.93 12.96 22.92
N PRO A 589 24.02 12.08 22.47
CA PRO A 589 23.58 12.07 21.08
C PRO A 589 22.90 13.39 20.72
N LEU A 590 23.15 13.89 19.51
CA LEU A 590 22.62 15.15 19.02
C LEU A 590 21.58 14.94 17.92
N ALA A 591 22.01 14.42 16.77
CA ALA A 591 21.17 14.26 15.58
C ALA A 591 21.78 13.25 14.60
N ILE A 592 20.98 12.76 13.64
CA ILE A 592 21.48 12.08 12.45
C ILE A 592 21.62 13.09 11.33
N HIS A 593 22.80 13.14 10.70
CA HIS A 593 23.07 14.02 9.57
C HIS A 593 24.18 13.44 8.70
N GLY A 594 24.03 13.50 7.37
CA GLY A 594 25.07 13.03 6.44
C GLY A 594 25.44 11.55 6.61
N GLY A 595 24.49 10.71 7.04
CA GLY A 595 24.71 9.28 7.24
C GLY A 595 25.47 8.88 8.50
N VAL A 596 25.64 9.80 9.46
CA VAL A 596 26.28 9.54 10.77
C VAL A 596 25.40 10.00 11.93
N LEU A 597 25.58 9.38 13.10
CA LEU A 597 25.07 9.91 14.36
C LEU A 597 26.07 10.92 14.91
N LEU A 598 25.66 12.18 14.96
CA LEU A 598 26.41 13.24 15.62
C LEU A 598 26.17 13.19 17.13
N ALA A 599 27.24 13.39 17.89
CA ALA A 599 27.21 13.44 19.34
C ALA A 599 28.18 14.49 19.88
N TYR A 600 27.89 14.99 21.08
CA TYR A 600 28.75 15.89 21.83
C TYR A 600 29.39 15.16 23.02
N MET A 601 30.67 15.44 23.27
CA MET A 601 31.42 14.98 24.44
C MET A 601 32.30 16.11 24.98
N ASN A 602 32.92 15.92 26.16
CA ASN A 602 33.73 16.97 26.78
C ASN A 602 34.89 17.46 25.91
N SER A 603 35.47 16.58 25.09
CA SER A 603 36.57 16.88 24.17
C SER A 603 36.13 17.48 22.82
N GLY A 604 34.83 17.46 22.49
CA GLY A 604 34.33 18.00 21.23
C GLY A 604 33.10 17.30 20.67
N PHE A 605 32.96 17.35 19.35
CA PHE A 605 31.92 16.65 18.58
C PHE A 605 32.48 15.38 17.96
N VAL A 606 31.64 14.36 17.83
CA VAL A 606 31.97 13.09 17.18
C VAL A 606 30.87 12.63 16.24
N ALA A 607 31.30 12.02 15.15
CA ALA A 607 30.45 11.36 14.18
C ALA A 607 30.62 9.84 14.31
N PHE A 608 29.55 9.13 14.60
CA PHE A 608 29.50 7.67 14.61
C PHE A 608 28.88 7.13 13.32
N ASP A 609 29.49 6.09 12.76
CA ASP A 609 28.91 5.33 11.66
C ASP A 609 27.62 4.64 12.11
N LEU A 610 26.52 4.84 11.37
CA LEU A 610 25.20 4.30 11.74
C LEU A 610 25.12 2.77 11.68
N ARG A 611 26.03 2.10 10.96
CA ARG A 611 26.03 0.65 10.78
C ARG A 611 27.02 -0.04 11.71
N THR A 612 28.24 0.49 11.82
CA THR A 612 29.30 -0.17 12.61
C THR A 612 29.42 0.36 14.04
N GLY A 613 28.92 1.57 14.30
CA GLY A 613 29.09 2.27 15.57
C GLY A 613 30.50 2.80 15.82
N GLU A 614 31.38 2.76 14.82
CA GLU A 614 32.75 3.27 14.90
C GLU A 614 32.80 4.78 14.70
N VAL A 615 33.83 5.41 15.27
CA VAL A 615 34.08 6.84 15.10
C VAL A 615 34.60 7.11 13.70
N ARG A 616 33.88 7.94 12.94
CA ARG A 616 34.28 8.42 11.61
C ARG A 616 35.17 9.66 11.68
N HIS A 617 34.83 10.60 12.56
CA HIS A 617 35.55 11.87 12.71
C HIS A 617 35.31 12.46 14.11
N GLN A 618 36.27 13.24 14.60
CA GLN A 618 36.16 14.05 15.81
C GLN A 618 36.59 15.49 15.53
N LEU A 619 35.88 16.45 16.12
CA LEU A 619 36.20 17.86 16.01
C LEU A 619 36.21 18.48 17.41
N ALA A 620 37.29 19.14 17.81
CA ALA A 620 37.35 19.84 19.08
C ALA A 620 36.26 20.93 19.17
N ALA A 621 35.55 21.00 20.29
CA ALA A 621 34.52 22.02 20.49
C ALA A 621 35.17 23.41 20.67
N PRO A 622 34.59 24.48 20.09
CA PRO A 622 35.12 25.85 20.25
C PRO A 622 35.09 26.37 21.70
N VAL A 623 34.23 25.80 22.55
CA VAL A 623 34.02 26.19 23.95
C VAL A 623 33.80 24.92 24.80
N SER A 624 34.20 24.96 26.07
CA SER A 624 33.88 23.91 27.04
C SER A 624 32.37 23.92 27.35
N GLN A 625 31.66 22.82 27.08
CA GLN A 625 30.22 22.66 27.33
C GLN A 625 29.33 23.66 26.55
N PRO A 626 29.32 23.62 25.20
CA PRO A 626 28.37 24.38 24.41
C PRO A 626 26.93 23.96 24.72
N ALA A 627 26.02 24.94 24.84
CA ALA A 627 24.60 24.66 24.96
C ALA A 627 24.09 24.15 23.61
N CYS A 628 23.78 22.86 23.54
CA CYS A 628 23.35 22.19 22.30
C CYS A 628 21.88 21.78 22.38
N HIS A 629 21.17 21.90 21.26
CA HIS A 629 19.82 21.39 21.07
C HIS A 629 19.70 20.82 19.65
N GLY A 630 19.39 19.52 19.54
CA GLY A 630 19.55 18.80 18.27
C GLY A 630 20.96 18.97 17.74
N ARG A 631 21.09 19.30 16.44
CA ARG A 631 22.40 19.59 15.81
C ARG A 631 22.90 21.02 15.98
N PHE A 632 22.19 21.89 16.71
CA PHE A 632 22.58 23.30 16.87
C PHE A 632 23.30 23.52 18.20
N CYS A 633 24.39 24.28 18.16
CA CYS A 633 25.15 24.63 19.35
C CYS A 633 25.42 26.13 19.45
N TRP A 634 25.28 26.67 20.65
CA TRP A 634 25.66 28.04 20.98
C TRP A 634 27.15 28.13 21.33
N VAL A 635 27.84 29.08 20.70
CA VAL A 635 29.28 29.34 20.92
C VAL A 635 29.45 30.73 21.56
N GLY A 636 29.72 30.74 22.86
CA GLY A 636 29.65 31.96 23.70
C GLY A 636 30.67 33.06 23.40
N LYS A 637 31.82 32.77 22.78
CA LYS A 637 32.83 33.81 22.45
C LYS A 637 32.42 34.71 21.30
N GLU A 638 31.54 34.23 20.42
CA GLU A 638 31.18 34.90 19.16
C GLU A 638 29.70 35.31 19.12
N TYR A 639 28.95 35.05 20.21
CA TYR A 639 27.51 35.29 20.33
C TYR A 639 26.72 34.74 19.12
N ALA A 640 27.03 33.51 18.69
CA ALA A 640 26.44 32.93 17.49
C ALA A 640 26.04 31.45 17.68
N TRP A 641 25.00 31.07 16.94
CA TRP A 641 24.57 29.68 16.78
C TRP A 641 25.28 29.04 15.58
N TYR A 642 25.68 27.79 15.76
CA TYR A 642 26.29 26.96 14.72
C TYR A 642 25.46 25.69 14.51
N ALA A 643 25.24 25.31 13.26
CA ALA A 643 24.79 23.97 12.89
C ALA A 643 26.00 23.04 12.79
N ILE A 644 25.90 21.90 13.45
CA ILE A 644 26.87 20.82 13.34
C ILE A 644 26.43 19.94 12.18
N ALA A 645 27.24 19.88 11.13
CA ALA A 645 26.98 19.11 9.93
C ALA A 645 28.10 18.08 9.71
N PHE A 646 27.79 17.05 8.92
CA PHE A 646 28.77 16.09 8.43
C PHE A 646 28.68 16.07 6.90
N ASN A 647 29.78 16.39 6.23
CA ASN A 647 29.86 16.55 4.76
C ASN A 647 30.19 15.23 4.03
N GLY A 648 30.09 14.10 4.73
CA GLY A 648 30.50 12.78 4.23
C GLY A 648 31.92 12.35 4.64
N SER A 649 32.77 13.29 5.07
CA SER A 649 34.14 12.99 5.51
C SER A 649 34.49 13.58 6.88
N THR A 650 34.10 14.83 7.15
CA THR A 650 34.45 15.56 8.36
C THR A 650 33.23 16.25 8.97
N ILE A 651 33.33 16.54 10.27
CA ILE A 651 32.37 17.40 10.96
C ILE A 651 32.68 18.86 10.62
N CYS A 652 31.66 19.61 10.23
CA CYS A 652 31.74 21.04 9.93
C CYS A 652 30.82 21.83 10.87
N LEU A 653 31.25 23.05 11.21
CA LEU A 653 30.44 24.01 11.97
C LEU A 653 30.01 25.13 11.01
N GLU A 654 28.72 25.17 10.72
CA GLU A 654 28.14 26.17 9.83
C GLU A 654 27.46 27.25 10.66
N ARG A 655 27.89 28.50 10.51
CA ARG A 655 27.33 29.61 11.28
C ARG A 655 25.92 29.92 10.79
N ILE A 656 24.96 29.96 11.72
CA ILE A 656 23.59 30.37 11.42
C ILE A 656 23.52 31.89 11.43
N GLN A 657 23.13 32.47 10.28
CA GLN A 657 22.95 33.90 10.10
C GLN A 657 21.48 34.21 9.78
N PRO A 658 20.95 35.37 10.23
CA PRO A 658 19.64 35.83 9.79
C PRO A 658 19.65 36.16 8.29
N ALA A 659 18.60 35.76 7.57
CA ALA A 659 18.45 36.05 6.13
C ALA A 659 18.25 37.55 5.84
N HIS A 660 17.76 38.32 6.82
CA HIS A 660 17.58 39.77 6.74
C HIS A 660 18.50 40.53 7.71
N VAL A 661 19.15 41.59 7.20
CA VAL A 661 20.13 42.44 7.92
C VAL A 661 19.52 43.23 9.09
N ASP A 662 18.19 43.33 9.15
CA ASP A 662 17.48 44.11 10.18
C ASP A 662 17.47 43.43 11.57
N ILE A 663 17.73 42.11 11.65
CA ILE A 663 17.91 41.40 12.93
C ILE A 663 19.37 41.58 13.37
N LYS A 664 19.66 42.72 14.01
CA LYS A 664 21.02 43.06 14.48
C LYS A 664 21.45 42.34 15.76
N GLN A 665 20.52 41.68 16.45
CA GLN A 665 20.77 40.98 17.71
C GLN A 665 20.82 39.46 17.51
N PRO A 666 21.66 38.72 18.26
CA PRO A 666 21.78 37.28 18.12
C PRO A 666 20.50 36.56 18.55
N PHE A 667 20.19 35.44 17.88
CA PHE A 667 19.04 34.60 18.23
C PHE A 667 19.16 34.04 19.65
N ILE A 668 18.05 34.01 20.38
CA ILE A 668 17.98 33.40 21.72
C ILE A 668 18.18 31.88 21.61
N HIS A 669 17.57 31.25 20.61
CA HIS A 669 17.63 29.80 20.41
C HIS A 669 17.43 29.44 18.93
N VAL A 670 18.05 28.35 18.46
CA VAL A 670 17.82 27.77 17.12
C VAL A 670 17.38 26.31 17.25
N PHE A 671 16.42 25.87 16.44
CA PHE A 671 15.90 24.50 16.44
C PHE A 671 15.40 24.10 15.05
N GLU A 672 15.19 22.80 14.87
CA GLU A 672 14.59 22.21 13.67
C GLU A 672 13.21 21.61 13.98
N TYR A 673 12.40 21.50 12.93
CA TYR A 673 11.11 20.82 12.94
C TYR A 673 10.94 20.05 11.62
N ASP A 674 10.13 18.99 11.65
CA ASP A 674 9.99 18.12 10.49
C ASP A 674 9.09 18.74 9.41
N GLY A 675 9.61 18.79 8.18
CA GLY A 675 8.92 19.31 6.99
C GLY A 675 8.99 20.83 6.79
N GLY A 676 10.03 21.50 7.29
CA GLY A 676 10.33 22.91 7.00
C GLY A 676 11.56 23.12 6.12
N ASP A 677 11.61 24.24 5.40
CA ASP A 677 12.68 24.60 4.47
C ASP A 677 14.01 25.02 5.16
N GLY A 678 14.14 24.84 6.47
CA GLY A 678 15.38 25.16 7.21
C GLY A 678 15.19 25.41 8.70
N PRO A 679 16.28 25.76 9.41
CA PRO A 679 16.26 26.01 10.84
C PRO A 679 15.36 27.20 11.20
N LEU A 680 14.67 27.06 12.32
CA LEU A 680 13.94 28.15 12.95
C LEU A 680 14.72 28.71 14.13
N ALA A 681 14.58 30.02 14.33
CA ALA A 681 15.26 30.75 15.37
C ALA A 681 14.29 31.62 16.16
N ILE A 682 14.55 31.77 17.46
CA ILE A 682 13.78 32.66 18.33
C ILE A 682 14.53 33.99 18.40
N THR A 683 13.85 35.08 18.04
CA THR A 683 14.39 36.43 18.12
C THR A 683 14.31 36.96 19.57
N PRO A 684 15.10 38.00 19.92
CA PRO A 684 14.96 38.71 21.19
C PRO A 684 13.58 39.28 21.48
N SER A 685 12.78 39.54 20.44
CA SER A 685 11.39 39.99 20.58
C SER A 685 10.40 38.87 20.96
N GLY A 686 10.85 37.61 20.98
CA GLY A 686 10.00 36.44 21.20
C GLY A 686 9.29 35.94 19.92
N SER A 687 9.68 36.44 18.75
CA SER A 687 9.16 35.99 17.45
C SER A 687 9.92 34.76 16.96
N ILE A 688 9.28 33.94 16.12
CA ILE A 688 9.94 32.81 15.45
C ILE A 688 10.34 33.25 14.05
N HIS A 689 11.60 33.05 13.68
CA HIS A 689 12.19 33.46 12.42
C HIS A 689 12.71 32.25 11.66
N CYS A 690 12.34 32.09 10.40
CA CYS A 690 12.92 31.08 9.52
C CYS A 690 14.23 31.61 8.93
N THR A 691 15.33 30.95 9.27
CA THR A 691 16.67 31.38 8.83
C THR A 691 16.90 31.20 7.33
N MET A 692 16.10 30.37 6.66
CA MET A 692 16.19 30.14 5.22
C MET A 692 15.28 31.06 4.40
N SER A 693 14.00 31.14 4.75
CA SER A 693 13.02 31.98 4.00
C SER A 693 13.03 33.45 4.42
N GLY A 694 13.58 33.77 5.60
CA GLY A 694 13.53 35.12 6.19
C GLY A 694 12.18 35.48 6.81
N GLU A 695 11.17 34.61 6.71
CA GLU A 695 9.85 34.85 7.27
C GLU A 695 9.91 34.94 8.81
N THR A 696 9.20 35.91 9.39
CA THR A 696 9.12 36.09 10.85
C THR A 696 7.67 36.06 11.29
N TRP A 697 7.38 35.24 12.31
CA TRP A 697 6.06 35.10 12.90
C TRP A 697 6.07 35.73 14.29
N GLU A 698 5.19 36.71 14.52
CA GLU A 698 4.94 37.23 15.87
C GLU A 698 4.29 36.14 16.71
N PHE A 699 4.86 35.88 17.88
CA PHE A 699 4.60 34.62 18.57
C PHE A 699 4.42 34.76 20.09
N LEU A 700 5.32 35.43 20.82
CA LEU A 700 5.28 35.51 22.29
C LEU A 700 5.20 36.95 22.83
N PRO A 701 4.67 37.15 24.05
CA PRO A 701 4.90 38.35 24.84
C PRO A 701 6.40 38.52 25.15
N THR A 702 6.94 39.72 24.91
CA THR A 702 8.38 40.03 24.96
C THR A 702 9.00 39.90 26.36
N GLU A 703 8.18 39.86 27.42
CA GLU A 703 8.65 39.92 28.81
C GLU A 703 9.18 38.60 29.37
N THR A 704 8.95 37.48 28.68
CA THR A 704 9.15 36.14 29.25
C THR A 704 10.61 35.66 29.22
N TRP A 705 11.45 36.18 28.32
CA TRP A 705 12.75 35.58 27.94
C TRP A 705 13.97 36.47 28.18
N LYS A 706 13.81 37.58 28.90
CA LYS A 706 14.80 38.67 29.01
C LYS A 706 16.16 38.24 29.59
N ASP A 707 16.19 37.21 30.45
CA ASP A 707 17.40 36.89 31.24
C ASP A 707 18.03 35.50 30.95
N LYS A 708 17.31 34.56 30.33
CA LYS A 708 17.80 33.19 30.04
C LYS A 708 17.13 32.59 28.79
N PRO A 709 17.85 31.80 27.97
CA PRO A 709 17.24 31.09 26.84
C PRO A 709 16.20 30.07 27.33
N PRO A 710 15.07 29.92 26.62
CA PRO A 710 14.06 28.91 26.95
C PRO A 710 14.69 27.52 26.87
N ARG A 711 14.21 26.60 27.72
CA ARG A 711 14.37 25.18 27.40
C ARG A 711 13.40 24.84 26.30
N VAL A 712 13.95 24.37 25.18
CA VAL A 712 13.20 23.97 24.00
C VAL A 712 13.17 22.46 23.94
N MET A 713 12.01 21.90 23.64
CA MET A 713 11.86 20.51 23.21
C MET A 713 10.96 20.52 21.99
N SER A 714 11.40 19.92 20.89
CA SER A 714 10.58 19.80 19.68
C SER A 714 10.28 18.34 19.36
N HIS A 715 9.12 18.12 18.75
CA HIS A 715 8.73 16.85 18.16
C HIS A 715 7.79 17.12 16.98
N ALA A 716 8.13 16.59 15.80
CA ALA A 716 7.42 16.87 14.56
C ALA A 716 7.26 18.39 14.34
N ASN A 717 6.02 18.87 14.19
CA ASN A 717 5.68 20.29 14.06
C ASN A 717 5.42 21.01 15.39
N ARG A 718 5.57 20.33 16.53
CA ARG A 718 5.29 20.88 17.86
C ARG A 718 6.56 21.24 18.61
N VAL A 719 6.57 22.40 19.22
CA VAL A 719 7.70 22.90 20.01
C VAL A 719 7.21 23.38 21.34
N TRP A 720 7.85 22.92 22.40
CA TRP A 720 7.58 23.29 23.77
C TRP A 720 8.67 24.24 24.27
N PHE A 721 8.24 25.33 24.90
CA PHE A 721 9.09 26.38 25.47
C PHE A 721 8.83 26.50 26.98
N GLU A 722 9.84 26.21 27.80
CA GLU A 722 9.79 26.41 29.25
C GLU A 722 10.03 27.87 29.61
N SER A 723 9.02 28.58 30.12
CA SER A 723 9.20 29.93 30.68
C SER A 723 9.87 29.91 32.05
N THR A 724 10.51 31.02 32.41
CA THR A 724 11.06 31.27 33.75
C THR A 724 9.99 31.24 34.85
N GLY A 725 8.70 31.34 34.51
CA GLY A 725 7.55 31.26 35.42
C GLY A 725 6.95 29.85 35.66
N VAL A 726 5.64 29.82 35.93
CA VAL A 726 4.82 28.60 36.17
C VAL A 726 4.22 28.04 34.86
N GLU A 727 4.25 28.85 33.81
CA GLU A 727 3.67 28.55 32.50
C GLU A 727 4.72 27.99 31.56
N ALA A 728 4.29 27.19 30.61
CA ALA A 728 5.07 26.80 29.45
C ALA A 728 4.19 26.92 28.21
N TYR A 729 4.81 27.05 27.04
CA TYR A 729 4.08 27.26 25.80
C TYR A 729 4.31 26.07 24.89
N ILE A 730 3.25 25.56 24.28
CA ILE A 730 3.38 24.62 23.17
C ILE A 730 2.93 25.28 21.87
N VAL A 731 3.68 25.01 20.82
CA VAL A 731 3.66 25.75 19.57
C VAL A 731 3.53 24.77 18.45
N ASP A 732 2.44 24.86 17.70
CA ASP A 732 2.32 24.16 16.43
C ASP A 732 2.85 25.11 15.35
N VAL A 733 4.07 24.83 14.89
CA VAL A 733 4.81 25.68 13.95
C VAL A 733 4.13 25.70 12.58
N ARG A 734 3.54 24.57 12.14
CA ARG A 734 2.82 24.48 10.87
C ARG A 734 1.51 25.26 10.91
N LYS A 735 0.75 25.11 12.00
CA LYS A 735 -0.53 25.82 12.17
C LYS A 735 -0.35 27.27 12.61
N ARG A 736 0.86 27.66 13.04
CA ARG A 736 1.18 28.98 13.61
C ARG A 736 0.28 29.32 14.81
N THR A 737 0.00 28.31 15.63
CA THR A 737 -0.84 28.44 16.82
C THR A 737 -0.07 28.07 18.07
N TYR A 738 -0.45 28.64 19.21
CA TYR A 738 0.15 28.30 20.50
C TYR A 738 -0.90 28.05 21.58
N GLN A 739 -0.50 27.29 22.59
CA GLN A 739 -1.31 27.02 23.78
C GLN A 739 -0.45 27.15 25.03
N THR A 740 -0.99 27.77 26.07
CA THR A 740 -0.36 27.81 27.39
C THR A 740 -0.66 26.52 28.14
N VAL A 741 0.40 25.85 28.60
CA VAL A 741 0.32 24.63 29.40
C VAL A 741 1.02 24.82 30.73
N ARG A 742 0.68 24.00 31.73
CA ARG A 742 1.43 23.99 33.00
C ARG A 742 2.81 23.40 32.76
N ARG A 743 3.84 23.99 33.39
CA ARG A 743 5.26 23.63 33.24
C ARG A 743 5.59 22.13 33.28
N PHE A 744 4.85 21.32 34.03
CA PHE A 744 5.11 19.88 34.20
C PHE A 744 4.36 18.96 33.21
N GLN A 745 3.64 19.49 32.22
CA GLN A 745 2.85 18.70 31.26
C GLN A 745 3.48 18.67 29.85
N HIS A 746 4.80 18.67 29.72
CA HIS A 746 5.46 18.68 28.41
C HIS A 746 5.21 17.41 27.59
N GLY A 747 5.13 16.25 28.23
CA GLY A 747 5.01 14.95 27.58
C GLY A 747 3.74 14.79 26.73
N PRO A 748 2.53 14.81 27.34
CA PRO A 748 1.27 14.70 26.59
C PRO A 748 1.03 15.85 25.61
N ALA A 749 1.63 17.02 25.87
CA ALA A 749 1.51 18.18 25.01
C ALA A 749 2.29 17.97 23.69
N LEU A 750 3.56 17.54 23.79
CA LEU A 750 4.42 17.26 22.63
C LEU A 750 4.01 16.00 21.87
N HIS A 751 3.55 14.97 22.59
CA HIS A 751 3.17 13.67 22.05
C HIS A 751 1.69 13.32 22.35
N PRO A 752 0.74 14.09 21.80
CA PRO A 752 -0.69 13.91 22.11
C PRO A 752 -1.24 12.58 21.60
N SER A 753 -0.74 12.07 20.47
CA SER A 753 -1.08 10.77 19.88
C SER A 753 -0.66 9.64 20.83
N THR A 754 0.60 9.64 21.26
CA THR A 754 1.18 8.62 22.14
C THR A 754 0.43 8.44 23.47
N ALA A 755 -0.08 9.52 24.05
CA ALA A 755 -0.78 9.47 25.34
C ALA A 755 -2.23 8.96 25.25
N SER A 756 -2.82 8.91 24.05
CA SER A 756 -4.26 8.69 23.89
C SER A 756 -4.66 7.20 23.83
N PHE A 757 -3.83 6.32 23.25
CA PHE A 757 -4.18 4.90 23.04
C PHE A 757 -3.22 3.88 23.71
N VAL A 758 -2.07 4.31 24.25
CA VAL A 758 -1.18 3.43 25.03
C VAL A 758 -1.73 3.27 26.45
N THR A 759 -2.80 2.48 26.59
CA THR A 759 -3.47 2.22 27.87
C THR A 759 -3.15 0.80 28.35
N PRO A 760 -2.19 0.61 29.27
CA PRO A 760 -1.85 -0.71 29.77
C PRO A 760 -2.94 -1.26 30.69
N ILE A 761 -3.27 -2.53 30.52
CA ILE A 761 -4.08 -3.32 31.45
C ILE A 761 -3.17 -3.99 32.48
N ASN A 762 -3.58 -3.97 33.75
CA ASN A 762 -2.84 -4.66 34.81
C ASN A 762 -2.87 -6.19 34.61
N THR A 763 -1.75 -6.75 34.19
CA THR A 763 -1.53 -8.21 34.13
C THR A 763 -0.86 -8.71 35.40
N ARG A 764 -1.12 -9.98 35.75
CA ARG A 764 -0.53 -10.65 36.90
C ARG A 764 0.58 -11.60 36.47
N HIS A 765 1.79 -11.33 36.90
CA HIS A 765 2.99 -12.11 36.55
C HIS A 765 3.82 -12.55 37.77
N ARG A 766 3.40 -12.18 39.00
CA ARG A 766 4.17 -12.42 40.24
C ARG A 766 3.71 -13.66 41.01
N PHE A 767 3.46 -14.75 40.31
CA PHE A 767 3.12 -16.04 40.90
C PHE A 767 4.38 -16.86 41.18
N THR A 768 4.36 -17.65 42.25
CA THR A 768 5.46 -18.54 42.64
C THR A 768 5.08 -20.01 42.59
N HIS A 769 3.78 -20.32 42.71
CA HIS A 769 3.29 -21.69 42.67
C HIS A 769 2.04 -21.80 41.80
N ILE A 770 1.81 -22.99 41.28
CA ILE A 770 0.61 -23.43 40.59
C ILE A 770 0.13 -24.73 41.21
N SER A 771 -1.18 -24.88 41.38
CA SER A 771 -1.82 -26.08 41.91
C SER A 771 -3.11 -26.39 41.15
N VAL A 772 -3.49 -27.67 41.14
CA VAL A 772 -4.79 -28.11 40.66
C VAL A 772 -5.66 -28.44 41.87
N GLU A 773 -6.80 -27.77 41.99
CA GLU A 773 -7.70 -27.90 43.15
C GLU A 773 -9.05 -28.47 42.74
N ARG A 774 -9.64 -29.27 43.62
CA ARG A 774 -10.98 -29.80 43.45
C ARG A 774 -12.00 -28.89 44.14
N ILE A 775 -13.05 -28.50 43.42
CA ILE A 775 -14.23 -27.82 43.96
C ILE A 775 -15.45 -28.68 43.66
N GLY A 776 -15.98 -29.36 44.68
CA GLY A 776 -17.11 -30.26 44.50
C GLY A 776 -16.80 -31.38 43.50
N SER A 777 -17.52 -31.41 42.38
CA SER A 777 -17.29 -32.34 41.26
C SER A 777 -16.25 -31.85 40.24
N ASP A 778 -15.89 -30.58 40.28
CA ASP A 778 -15.08 -29.93 39.25
C ASP A 778 -13.65 -29.67 39.74
N PHE A 779 -12.76 -29.35 38.80
CA PHE A 779 -11.37 -28.99 39.07
C PHE A 779 -11.04 -27.62 38.49
N ARG A 780 -10.07 -26.94 39.11
CA ARG A 780 -9.58 -25.64 38.66
C ARG A 780 -8.07 -25.50 38.83
N ILE A 781 -7.48 -24.60 38.07
CA ILE A 781 -6.08 -24.18 38.25
C ILE A 781 -6.04 -22.99 39.20
N VAL A 782 -5.13 -23.03 40.17
CA VAL A 782 -4.89 -21.93 41.10
C VAL A 782 -3.42 -21.52 41.08
N LEU A 783 -3.20 -20.21 40.96
CA LEU A 783 -1.89 -19.57 41.00
C LEU A 783 -1.71 -18.87 42.35
N THR A 784 -0.58 -19.11 43.00
CA THR A 784 -0.28 -18.52 44.32
C THR A 784 0.91 -17.59 44.21
N GLY A 785 0.76 -16.35 44.70
CA GLY A 785 1.80 -15.33 44.75
C GLY A 785 2.69 -15.42 45.99
N ARG A 786 3.78 -14.64 46.02
CA ARG A 786 4.74 -14.60 47.16
C ARG A 786 4.11 -14.30 48.52
N LYS A 787 3.05 -13.48 48.55
CA LYS A 787 2.34 -13.09 49.77
C LYS A 787 1.24 -14.08 50.18
N GLY A 788 1.17 -15.25 49.55
CA GLY A 788 0.10 -16.22 49.77
C GLY A 788 -1.24 -15.86 49.13
N THR A 789 -1.32 -14.77 48.35
CA THR A 789 -2.52 -14.42 47.58
C THR A 789 -2.77 -15.47 46.50
N ARG A 790 -3.97 -16.03 46.47
CA ARG A 790 -4.36 -17.11 45.57
C ARG A 790 -5.34 -16.61 44.51
N HIS A 791 -5.14 -17.03 43.28
CA HIS A 791 -5.97 -16.68 42.14
C HIS A 791 -6.41 -17.93 41.38
N ALA A 792 -7.72 -18.14 41.27
CA ALA A 792 -8.32 -19.29 40.59
C ALA A 792 -8.75 -18.92 39.18
N LEU A 793 -8.47 -19.83 38.24
CA LEU A 793 -8.95 -19.79 36.87
C LEU A 793 -10.24 -20.61 36.76
N GLU A 794 -11.35 -19.95 36.45
CA GLU A 794 -12.70 -20.53 36.47
C GLU A 794 -13.56 -20.05 35.30
N MET A 795 -14.57 -20.84 34.90
CA MET A 795 -15.64 -20.40 33.99
C MET A 795 -16.81 -19.81 34.79
N ARG A 796 -17.08 -18.51 34.61
CA ARG A 796 -18.16 -17.78 35.30
C ARG A 796 -19.25 -17.30 34.34
N PRO A 797 -20.53 -17.27 34.76
CA PRO A 797 -21.61 -16.71 33.96
C PRO A 797 -21.42 -15.20 33.77
N THR A 798 -21.75 -14.70 32.58
CA THR A 798 -21.80 -13.27 32.28
C THR A 798 -23.16 -12.67 32.66
N ARG A 799 -23.28 -11.33 32.66
CA ARG A 799 -24.56 -10.63 32.91
C ARG A 799 -25.66 -11.03 31.93
N VAL A 800 -25.29 -11.48 30.73
CA VAL A 800 -26.19 -12.07 29.74
C VAL A 800 -26.43 -13.54 30.10
N HIS A 801 -27.63 -13.85 30.58
CA HIS A 801 -28.00 -15.17 31.06
C HIS A 801 -27.98 -16.19 29.90
N LYS A 802 -26.82 -16.85 29.72
CA LYS A 802 -26.52 -18.09 28.94
C LYS A 802 -25.03 -18.18 28.57
N LEU A 803 -24.29 -17.08 28.63
CA LEU A 803 -22.88 -17.02 28.23
C LEU A 803 -21.96 -17.13 29.45
N ARG A 804 -20.87 -17.91 29.35
CA ARG A 804 -19.82 -18.03 30.38
C ARG A 804 -18.48 -17.53 29.82
N ARG A 805 -17.64 -16.96 30.69
CA ARG A 805 -16.28 -16.51 30.37
C ARG A 805 -15.27 -17.08 31.35
N MET A 806 -14.06 -17.29 30.88
CA MET A 806 -12.91 -17.65 31.69
C MET A 806 -12.45 -16.41 32.45
N THR A 807 -12.30 -16.55 33.75
CA THR A 807 -11.95 -15.46 34.66
C THR A 807 -10.85 -15.89 35.62
N LEU A 808 -9.97 -14.94 35.97
CA LEU A 808 -9.02 -15.09 37.07
C LEU A 808 -9.51 -14.27 38.27
N GLU A 809 -9.84 -14.93 39.38
CA GLU A 809 -10.40 -14.30 40.58
C GLU A 809 -9.69 -14.75 41.86
N LEU A 810 -9.86 -14.01 42.95
CA LEU A 810 -9.31 -14.38 44.26
C LEU A 810 -9.91 -15.69 44.77
N ALA A 811 -9.05 -16.64 45.12
CA ALA A 811 -9.45 -17.94 45.65
C ALA A 811 -9.39 -17.98 47.19
N LYS A 812 -10.24 -18.82 47.78
CA LYS A 812 -10.21 -19.15 49.22
C LYS A 812 -8.91 -19.89 49.59
N PRO A 813 -8.48 -19.85 50.87
CA PRO A 813 -7.26 -20.53 51.34
C PRO A 813 -7.31 -22.06 51.20
N ALA A 814 -6.13 -22.69 51.21
CA ALA A 814 -5.92 -24.07 50.75
C ALA A 814 -6.40 -25.16 51.70
N THR A 815 -6.98 -26.23 51.14
CA THR A 815 -7.20 -27.51 51.84
C THR A 815 -5.96 -28.42 51.75
N ASP A 816 -5.86 -29.44 52.62
CA ASP A 816 -4.66 -30.29 52.69
C ASP A 816 -4.40 -31.16 51.44
N ILE A 817 -5.44 -31.47 50.66
CA ILE A 817 -5.33 -32.20 49.39
C ILE A 817 -4.61 -31.34 48.33
N GLU A 818 -4.78 -30.03 48.36
CA GLU A 818 -4.20 -29.09 47.39
C GLU A 818 -2.68 -28.94 47.51
N LYS A 819 -2.13 -29.25 48.69
CA LYS A 819 -0.68 -29.23 48.92
C LYS A 819 0.06 -30.29 48.08
N GLN A 820 -0.60 -31.38 47.67
CA GLN A 820 0.04 -32.47 46.93
C GLN A 820 0.25 -32.16 45.44
N THR A 821 -0.67 -31.40 44.81
CA THR A 821 -0.57 -31.01 43.39
C THR A 821 0.18 -29.70 43.17
N THR A 822 0.59 -29.03 44.25
CA THR A 822 1.31 -27.76 44.20
C THR A 822 2.70 -27.96 43.61
N ARG A 823 3.06 -27.13 42.62
CA ARG A 823 4.37 -27.06 42.00
C ARG A 823 4.91 -25.64 42.03
N THR A 824 6.20 -25.50 42.29
CA THR A 824 6.89 -24.20 42.32
C THR A 824 7.42 -23.85 40.93
N PHE A 825 7.22 -22.61 40.49
CA PHE A 825 7.82 -22.10 39.27
C PHE A 825 9.33 -21.88 39.46
N LYS A 826 10.15 -22.56 38.66
CA LYS A 826 11.61 -22.42 38.65
C LYS A 826 12.06 -21.65 37.39
N PRO A 827 13.00 -20.70 37.46
CA PRO A 827 13.45 -19.95 36.28
C PRO A 827 13.95 -20.87 35.16
N VAL A 828 13.61 -20.53 33.91
CA VAL A 828 14.10 -21.21 32.71
C VAL A 828 15.02 -20.24 31.95
N ASN A 829 16.23 -20.70 31.61
CA ASN A 829 17.12 -19.93 30.77
C ASN A 829 16.72 -20.08 29.31
N ALA A 830 15.97 -19.12 28.79
CA ALA A 830 15.55 -19.07 27.40
C ALA A 830 15.86 -17.69 26.82
N PRO A 831 17.13 -17.43 26.43
CA PRO A 831 17.49 -16.17 25.80
C PRO A 831 16.78 -16.05 24.45
N HIS A 832 16.57 -14.81 24.01
CA HIS A 832 15.99 -14.48 22.72
C HIS A 832 14.48 -14.68 22.57
N LEU A 833 13.73 -14.66 23.68
CA LEU A 833 12.26 -14.70 23.67
C LEU A 833 11.58 -13.36 23.98
N GLY A 834 12.35 -12.33 24.33
CA GLY A 834 11.79 -11.04 24.77
C GLY A 834 11.01 -11.11 26.11
N CYS A 835 11.15 -12.21 26.87
CA CYS A 835 10.52 -12.37 28.18
C CYS A 835 11.32 -13.31 29.09
N HIS A 836 11.14 -13.18 30.40
CA HIS A 836 11.62 -14.16 31.37
C HIS A 836 10.57 -15.26 31.57
N LEU A 837 11.04 -16.51 31.56
CA LEU A 837 10.21 -17.69 31.77
C LEU A 837 10.54 -18.38 33.08
N SER A 838 9.52 -18.95 33.69
CA SER A 838 9.66 -19.91 34.79
C SER A 838 8.74 -21.09 34.57
N ARG A 839 9.17 -22.30 34.94
CA ARG A 839 8.50 -23.56 34.65
C ARG A 839 8.14 -24.31 35.93
N ALA A 840 6.94 -24.87 35.96
CA ALA A 840 6.50 -25.90 36.88
C ALA A 840 6.21 -27.18 36.08
N GLU A 841 6.45 -28.34 36.68
CA GLU A 841 6.39 -29.64 36.02
C GLU A 841 5.76 -30.68 36.96
N TRP A 842 4.90 -31.53 36.41
CA TRP A 842 4.22 -32.63 37.09
C TRP A 842 4.79 -33.98 36.65
N ASP A 843 4.45 -35.02 37.40
CA ASP A 843 5.08 -36.35 37.28
C ASP A 843 4.61 -37.07 36.00
N ASP A 844 3.48 -36.65 35.41
CA ASP A 844 2.96 -37.10 34.11
C ASP A 844 3.73 -36.51 32.91
N GLY A 845 4.63 -35.54 33.15
CA GLY A 845 5.34 -34.78 32.13
C GLY A 845 4.63 -33.52 31.66
N SER A 846 3.46 -33.18 32.22
CA SER A 846 2.78 -31.92 31.93
C SER A 846 3.57 -30.77 32.53
N GLN A 847 3.61 -29.64 31.82
CA GLN A 847 4.40 -28.46 32.17
C GLN A 847 3.56 -27.19 32.11
N ALA A 848 3.81 -26.28 33.04
CA ALA A 848 3.25 -24.93 33.02
C ALA A 848 4.39 -23.90 33.01
N PHE A 849 4.31 -22.92 32.11
CA PHE A 849 5.27 -21.83 32.01
C PHE A 849 4.61 -20.52 32.36
N LEU A 850 5.25 -19.76 33.26
CA LEU A 850 4.84 -18.40 33.61
C LEU A 850 5.80 -17.40 32.96
N ASP A 851 5.22 -16.52 32.17
CA ASP A 851 5.88 -15.47 31.40
C ASP A 851 5.82 -14.13 32.14
N SER A 852 6.93 -13.38 32.16
CA SER A 852 7.03 -12.05 32.75
C SER A 852 6.07 -11.01 32.17
N ARG A 853 5.53 -11.23 30.96
CA ARG A 853 4.48 -10.42 30.31
C ARG A 853 3.09 -10.65 30.92
N GLY A 854 2.97 -11.58 31.87
CA GLY A 854 1.71 -11.94 32.52
C GLY A 854 0.91 -12.94 31.71
N MET A 855 1.57 -13.94 31.16
CA MET A 855 0.92 -15.06 30.47
C MET A 855 1.25 -16.39 31.15
N LEU A 856 0.29 -17.31 31.12
CA LEU A 856 0.44 -18.69 31.56
C LEU A 856 0.32 -19.60 30.34
N HIS A 857 1.34 -20.41 30.10
CA HIS A 857 1.33 -21.42 29.03
C HIS A 857 1.21 -22.80 29.65
N LEU A 858 0.18 -23.54 29.27
CA LEU A 858 -0.05 -24.91 29.70
C LEU A 858 0.31 -25.84 28.56
N LYS A 859 1.27 -26.73 28.82
CA LYS A 859 1.81 -27.72 27.89
C LYS A 859 1.50 -29.12 28.44
N PRO A 860 0.42 -29.76 27.97
CA PRO A 860 0.06 -31.12 28.40
C PRO A 860 1.08 -32.16 27.93
N ALA A 861 1.25 -33.25 28.69
CA ALA A 861 2.02 -34.41 28.24
C ALA A 861 1.33 -35.17 27.08
N ASP A 862 -0.01 -35.25 27.11
CA ASP A 862 -0.81 -35.85 26.03
C ASP A 862 -0.87 -34.91 24.83
N LYS A 863 -0.17 -35.27 23.75
CA LYS A 863 -0.11 -34.50 22.50
C LYS A 863 -1.47 -34.33 21.79
N ARG A 864 -2.51 -35.07 22.19
CA ARG A 864 -3.88 -34.89 21.68
C ARG A 864 -4.58 -33.69 22.31
N VAL A 865 -4.13 -33.26 23.48
CA VAL A 865 -4.62 -32.05 24.14
C VAL A 865 -3.82 -30.86 23.61
N PRO A 866 -4.48 -29.84 23.02
CA PRO A 866 -3.78 -28.67 22.53
C PRO A 866 -3.16 -27.88 23.69
N GLU A 867 -1.95 -27.37 23.50
CA GLU A 867 -1.37 -26.38 24.39
C GLU A 867 -2.21 -25.09 24.38
N VAL A 868 -2.30 -24.42 25.53
CA VAL A 868 -3.04 -23.16 25.69
C VAL A 868 -2.17 -22.10 26.35
N SER A 869 -2.22 -20.89 25.81
CA SER A 869 -1.60 -19.69 26.38
C SER A 869 -2.68 -18.72 26.84
N ILE A 870 -2.60 -18.29 28.09
CA ILE A 870 -3.64 -17.51 28.78
C ILE A 870 -3.04 -16.22 29.29
N VAL A 871 -3.63 -15.09 28.93
CA VAL A 871 -3.26 -13.79 29.49
C VAL A 871 -3.85 -13.65 30.89
N LEU A 872 -3.00 -13.45 31.88
CA LEU A 872 -3.37 -13.38 33.29
C LEU A 872 -3.73 -11.94 33.66
N LYS A 873 -5.01 -11.64 33.84
CA LYS A 873 -5.50 -10.38 34.42
C LYS A 873 -6.71 -10.64 35.30
N ASP A 874 -7.08 -9.68 36.14
CA ASP A 874 -8.32 -9.80 36.91
C ASP A 874 -9.56 -9.81 35.99
N GLY A 875 -10.51 -10.69 36.31
CA GLY A 875 -11.75 -10.84 35.54
C GLY A 875 -11.54 -11.59 34.22
N ALA A 876 -12.28 -11.20 33.16
CA ALA A 876 -12.31 -11.91 31.87
C ALA A 876 -10.93 -12.02 31.20
N LEU A 877 -10.60 -13.19 30.68
CA LEU A 877 -9.27 -13.49 30.12
C LEU A 877 -9.27 -13.48 28.60
N ALA A 878 -8.10 -13.72 28.03
CA ALA A 878 -7.88 -13.94 26.60
C ALA A 878 -6.78 -14.99 26.44
N GLY A 879 -6.72 -15.62 25.28
CA GLY A 879 -5.69 -16.61 25.03
C GLY A 879 -5.64 -17.13 23.60
N TRP A 880 -4.73 -18.08 23.44
CA TRP A 880 -4.39 -18.71 22.18
C TRP A 880 -4.23 -20.22 22.38
N LEU A 881 -4.67 -21.01 21.41
CA LEU A 881 -4.51 -22.46 21.36
C LEU A 881 -3.48 -22.84 20.29
N SER A 882 -2.73 -23.92 20.53
CA SER A 882 -1.76 -24.49 19.57
C SER A 882 -2.34 -24.90 18.21
N ASP A 883 -3.66 -25.00 18.08
CA ASP A 883 -4.36 -25.18 16.80
C ASP A 883 -4.58 -23.88 16.01
N GLY A 884 -4.10 -22.73 16.53
CA GLY A 884 -4.17 -21.42 15.92
C GLY A 884 -5.35 -20.55 16.36
N ARG A 885 -6.31 -21.09 17.14
CA ARG A 885 -7.48 -20.33 17.57
C ARG A 885 -7.14 -19.33 18.67
N LEU A 886 -7.64 -18.10 18.52
CA LEU A 886 -7.68 -17.08 19.56
C LEU A 886 -9.02 -17.12 20.29
N TRP A 887 -9.07 -16.63 21.53
CA TRP A 887 -10.30 -16.50 22.30
C TRP A 887 -10.21 -15.39 23.36
N GLY A 888 -11.38 -14.93 23.81
CA GLY A 888 -11.51 -14.00 24.93
C GLY A 888 -11.35 -12.52 24.53
N TYR A 889 -10.80 -11.72 25.44
CA TYR A 889 -10.88 -10.26 25.41
C TYR A 889 -10.11 -9.57 24.27
N ASP A 890 -10.84 -8.75 23.50
CA ASP A 890 -10.43 -8.06 22.27
C ASP A 890 -9.13 -7.26 22.39
N TYR A 891 -8.85 -6.68 23.56
CA TYR A 891 -7.60 -5.95 23.82
C TYR A 891 -6.35 -6.79 23.51
N PHE A 892 -6.38 -8.10 23.77
CA PHE A 892 -5.24 -9.00 23.57
C PHE A 892 -5.29 -9.75 22.24
N THR A 893 -6.44 -9.79 21.57
CA THR A 893 -6.65 -10.56 20.33
C THR A 893 -6.73 -9.67 19.08
N GLY A 894 -6.97 -8.37 19.26
CA GLY A 894 -7.18 -7.40 18.19
C GLY A 894 -8.47 -7.61 17.39
N LYS A 895 -9.32 -8.57 17.79
CA LYS A 895 -10.56 -8.95 17.08
C LYS A 895 -11.62 -9.39 18.08
N THR A 896 -12.87 -9.11 17.79
CA THR A 896 -14.00 -9.66 18.54
C THR A 896 -14.19 -11.13 18.20
N ILE A 897 -14.10 -11.99 19.22
CA ILE A 897 -14.16 -13.45 19.06
C ILE A 897 -15.44 -14.00 19.70
N ASP A 898 -16.03 -15.00 19.05
CA ASP A 898 -17.20 -15.70 19.58
C ASP A 898 -16.88 -16.40 20.92
N LEU A 899 -17.77 -16.19 21.89
CA LEU A 899 -17.70 -16.79 23.22
C LEU A 899 -17.81 -18.32 23.21
N ALA A 900 -18.35 -18.91 22.14
CA ALA A 900 -18.33 -20.36 21.96
C ALA A 900 -16.89 -20.91 21.92
N VAL A 901 -15.95 -20.18 21.31
CA VAL A 901 -14.54 -20.59 21.19
C VAL A 901 -13.86 -20.58 22.55
N GLU A 902 -14.17 -19.60 23.42
CA GLU A 902 -13.63 -19.54 24.79
C GLU A 902 -14.08 -20.74 25.64
N ARG A 903 -15.33 -21.17 25.49
CA ARG A 903 -15.83 -22.37 26.17
C ARG A 903 -15.13 -23.63 25.69
N GLU A 904 -15.00 -23.80 24.37
CA GLU A 904 -14.28 -24.93 23.78
C GLU A 904 -12.81 -24.96 24.22
N ALA A 905 -12.15 -23.79 24.28
CA ALA A 905 -10.77 -23.68 24.74
C ALA A 905 -10.61 -24.14 26.20
N PHE A 906 -11.57 -23.76 27.07
CA PHE A 906 -11.58 -24.24 28.45
C PHE A 906 -11.81 -25.76 28.53
N ASP A 907 -12.83 -26.26 27.83
CA ASP A 907 -13.23 -27.67 27.92
C ASP A 907 -12.19 -28.63 27.32
N ILE A 908 -11.54 -28.24 26.21
CA ILE A 908 -10.58 -29.08 25.50
C ILE A 908 -9.18 -28.93 26.10
N ALA A 909 -8.69 -27.70 26.27
CA ALA A 909 -7.29 -27.47 26.63
C ALA A 909 -7.08 -27.40 28.14
N VAL A 910 -7.86 -26.56 28.85
CA VAL A 910 -7.66 -26.36 30.30
C VAL A 910 -8.11 -27.59 31.09
N LEU A 911 -9.33 -28.09 30.86
CA LEU A 911 -9.79 -29.31 31.52
C LEU A 911 -9.01 -30.55 31.03
N GLY A 912 -8.60 -30.58 29.76
CA GLY A 912 -7.72 -31.63 29.23
C GLY A 912 -6.38 -31.70 29.95
N PHE A 913 -5.74 -30.53 30.18
CA PHE A 913 -4.51 -30.42 30.96
C PHE A 913 -4.71 -30.87 32.42
N ILE A 914 -5.80 -30.43 33.06
CA ILE A 914 -6.12 -30.82 34.43
C ILE A 914 -6.30 -32.35 34.57
N LYS A 915 -7.01 -32.98 33.63
CA LYS A 915 -7.25 -34.43 33.61
C LYS A 915 -5.99 -35.27 33.41
N GLY A 916 -4.91 -34.70 32.88
CA GLY A 916 -3.62 -35.39 32.79
C GLY A 916 -2.91 -35.46 34.14
N ILE A 917 -3.10 -34.45 34.99
CA ILE A 917 -2.40 -34.28 36.26
C ILE A 917 -3.07 -35.04 37.41
N VAL A 918 -4.41 -35.08 37.43
CA VAL A 918 -5.23 -35.70 38.48
C VAL A 918 -5.69 -37.08 38.04
#